data_AF-A0AAU5B808-F1
#
_entry.id   AF-A0AAU5B808-F1
#
_cell.length_a   1.000
_cell.length_b   1.000
_cell.length_c   1.000
_cell.angle_alpha   90.00
_cell.angle_beta   90.00
_cell.angle_gamma   90.00
#
_symmetry.space_group_name_H-M   'P 1'
#
loop_
_entity.id
_entity.type
_entity.pdbx_description
1 polymer ?
#
loop_
_entity_poly.entity_id
_entity_poly.type
_entity_poly.pdbx_seq_one_letter_code
_entity_poly.pdbx_strand_id
1 'polypeptide(L)'
;MLVGLYRDGALRQRIRKGYVIAGEDPAEVMRPLLGRPLTTERQAPVVRGEVQPAGAGRVWLDSGPVSLSTPVTRARIARSLARATAALATEVRRRGGVLLPSGYVPGGPPTSAWLTGDEYDVEVHSDVQRELCTNLFRQHSAALIALTGRSAYGPHTAGGQGSRRLAEVTDQLTTRYLHSASPVHLERLIASLSRDEGVTRLDLMDVDPLGGSDDGFPAVTLRMFDAQILVADTMAHALLVQALAIRARRFEREGRRVPALPQQIVDSNRSRAIAHGLAASFNVEPGPANRQGRGGSGAGRDGGQRATADRAKTKPPAKVRKAHHVCLELLKDLTPEFRAMDVGFTEVAPLLVGLALQDTHSLAACNENDLVAFWRRTTPAELHGRQVADRLADADWLLTDHVAALARSLAPGSTSLLALEWEQPLAWNTPAQPARRERPRDRRDASDSIGRPAKRRPGQPPQSRATAPRTAATLLTALERADNPSGAAAFAVVREHLTGGGGGDLDRELRNHARAREIRRSLRPPRRQTVTADDARFNWDSEAAVQAVALARRYGVALLACDVPLSDKLDLNASVRHCAHHRPEGLAVVTLASTVYRSERGQRAKSEMLVVDIAGSRTAPVRGGDEPPADDESPAHHEPLSNQQEPDIRGRRADEEAAR
;
A
#
# COMPACT_ATOMS: atom_id res chain seq x y z
N MET A 1 23.74 0.57 11.83
CA MET A 1 22.36 0.07 12.03
C MET A 1 21.75 0.60 13.33
N LEU A 2 22.45 0.54 14.47
CA LEU A 2 22.03 1.18 15.73
C LEU A 2 21.91 2.72 15.63
N VAL A 3 22.70 3.41 14.82
CA VAL A 3 22.74 4.90 14.76
C VAL A 3 21.45 5.55 14.23
N GLY A 4 20.64 4.86 13.43
CA GLY A 4 19.35 5.38 12.92
C GLY A 4 18.25 5.32 13.98
N LEU A 5 18.03 4.13 14.55
CA LEU A 5 17.09 3.89 15.66
C LEU A 5 17.51 4.58 16.97
N TYR A 6 18.81 4.67 17.28
CA TYR A 6 19.30 5.41 18.46
C TYR A 6 19.23 6.93 18.29
N ARG A 7 19.12 7.44 17.06
CA ARG A 7 18.80 8.87 16.82
C ARG A 7 17.32 9.17 16.89
N ASP A 8 16.46 8.15 16.87
CA ASP A 8 15.01 8.26 17.02
C ASP A 8 14.51 7.87 18.42
N GLY A 9 15.34 7.19 19.22
CA GLY A 9 14.98 6.70 20.56
C GLY A 9 14.04 5.49 20.50
N ALA A 10 14.11 4.60 21.50
CA ALA A 10 13.18 3.49 21.60
C ALA A 10 11.78 4.03 21.95
N LEU A 11 10.90 4.13 20.96
CA LEU A 11 9.49 4.51 21.15
C LEU A 11 8.74 3.36 21.82
N ARG A 12 8.16 3.63 23.00
CA ARG A 12 7.26 2.70 23.68
C ARG A 12 5.81 2.92 23.23
N GLN A 13 5.05 1.85 23.30
CA GLN A 13 3.62 1.82 23.02
C GLN A 13 2.93 1.00 24.11
N ARG A 14 1.72 1.38 24.52
CA ARG A 14 0.84 0.55 25.34
C ARG A 14 -0.29 0.03 24.44
N ILE A 15 -0.58 -1.26 24.53
CA ILE A 15 -1.67 -1.91 23.78
C ILE A 15 -2.72 -2.36 24.79
N ARG A 16 -3.97 -1.91 24.62
CA ARG A 16 -5.13 -2.43 25.36
C ARG A 16 -6.01 -3.20 24.39
N LYS A 17 -5.95 -4.53 24.45
CA LYS A 17 -6.78 -5.39 23.57
C LYS A 17 -8.15 -5.65 24.20
N GLY A 18 -9.21 -5.26 23.51
CA GLY A 18 -10.58 -5.27 24.04
C GLY A 18 -11.37 -6.55 23.77
N TYR A 19 -12.15 -6.99 24.76
CA TYR A 19 -13.10 -8.11 24.69
C TYR A 19 -14.37 -7.80 25.46
N VAL A 20 -15.37 -8.68 25.33
CA VAL A 20 -16.63 -8.62 26.08
C VAL A 20 -16.81 -9.91 26.89
N ILE A 21 -17.34 -9.78 28.10
CA ILE A 21 -17.72 -10.89 28.97
C ILE A 21 -19.25 -10.93 29.05
N ALA A 22 -19.81 -12.08 28.69
CA ALA A 22 -21.21 -12.43 28.91
C ALA A 22 -21.34 -13.32 30.15
N GLY A 23 -22.48 -13.26 30.83
CA GLY A 23 -22.81 -14.12 31.96
C GLY A 23 -24.07 -13.63 32.67
N GLU A 24 -24.53 -14.34 33.69
CA GLU A 24 -25.65 -13.88 34.54
C GLU A 24 -25.29 -12.58 35.28
N ASP A 25 -24.06 -12.52 35.82
CA ASP A 25 -23.47 -11.30 36.40
C ASP A 25 -22.02 -11.10 35.92
N PRO A 26 -21.81 -10.36 34.80
CA PRO A 26 -20.47 -10.07 34.31
C PRO A 26 -19.60 -9.29 35.31
N ALA A 27 -20.22 -8.50 36.21
CA ALA A 27 -19.48 -7.73 37.19
C ALA A 27 -18.82 -8.64 38.23
N GLU A 28 -19.55 -9.65 38.72
CA GLU A 28 -19.02 -10.65 39.63
C GLU A 28 -17.94 -11.53 38.98
N VAL A 29 -18.11 -11.87 37.69
CA VAL A 29 -17.10 -12.61 36.92
C VAL A 29 -15.81 -11.77 36.78
N MET A 30 -15.93 -10.48 36.48
CA MET A 30 -14.80 -9.59 36.20
C MET A 30 -14.03 -9.14 37.45
N ARG A 31 -14.75 -8.77 38.52
CA ARG A 31 -14.17 -8.18 39.75
C ARG A 31 -12.90 -8.88 40.27
N PRO A 32 -12.82 -10.22 40.38
CA PRO A 32 -11.62 -10.90 40.88
C PRO A 32 -10.43 -10.92 39.90
N LEU A 33 -10.65 -10.53 38.65
CA LEU A 33 -9.65 -10.52 37.58
C LEU A 33 -8.96 -9.16 37.44
N LEU A 34 -9.70 -8.08 37.74
CA LEU A 34 -9.24 -6.71 37.56
C LEU A 34 -7.95 -6.40 38.32
N GLY A 35 -7.04 -5.70 37.65
CA GLY A 35 -5.76 -5.25 38.21
C GLY A 35 -4.72 -6.34 38.37
N ARG A 36 -4.96 -7.57 37.86
CA ARG A 36 -4.05 -8.70 38.01
C ARG A 36 -3.53 -9.17 36.64
N PRO A 37 -2.26 -9.61 36.56
CA PRO A 37 -1.81 -10.43 35.44
C PRO A 37 -2.42 -11.84 35.54
N LEU A 38 -2.74 -12.44 34.40
CA LEU A 38 -3.31 -13.80 34.33
C LEU A 38 -2.27 -14.88 34.05
N THR A 39 -1.03 -14.48 33.74
CA THR A 39 0.09 -15.39 33.52
C THR A 39 1.26 -14.98 34.42
N THR A 40 2.19 -15.90 34.66
CA THR A 40 3.35 -15.68 35.55
C THR A 40 4.51 -14.95 34.85
N GLU A 41 4.32 -14.50 33.60
CA GLU A 41 5.37 -13.82 32.85
C GLU A 41 5.67 -12.44 33.47
N ARG A 42 6.95 -12.06 33.53
CA ARG A 42 7.43 -10.82 34.18
C ARG A 42 6.84 -9.52 33.60
N GLN A 43 6.21 -9.57 32.44
CA GLN A 43 5.53 -8.47 31.75
C GLN A 43 4.17 -8.90 31.21
N ALA A 44 3.50 -9.80 31.94
CA ALA A 44 2.17 -10.28 31.57
C ALA A 44 1.17 -9.11 31.50
N PRO A 45 0.28 -9.08 30.48
CA PRO A 45 -0.79 -8.10 30.42
C PRO A 45 -1.67 -8.12 31.66
N VAL A 46 -2.07 -6.94 32.13
CA VAL A 46 -2.95 -6.74 33.27
C VAL A 46 -4.39 -6.60 32.79
N VAL A 47 -5.32 -7.27 33.47
CA VAL A 47 -6.75 -7.16 33.16
C VAL A 47 -7.28 -5.82 33.66
N ARG A 48 -7.89 -5.05 32.76
CA ARG A 48 -8.68 -3.84 33.03
C ARG A 48 -10.12 -4.09 32.61
N GLY A 49 -11.07 -3.33 33.14
CA GLY A 49 -12.45 -3.53 32.73
C GLY A 49 -13.42 -2.54 33.31
N GLU A 50 -14.57 -2.48 32.67
CA GLU A 50 -15.70 -1.62 32.96
C GLU A 50 -16.99 -2.44 32.86
N VAL A 51 -17.83 -2.36 33.87
CA VAL A 51 -19.14 -3.02 33.87
C VAL A 51 -20.14 -2.10 33.18
N GLN A 52 -20.86 -2.61 32.17
CA GLN A 52 -21.91 -1.83 31.52
C GLN A 52 -23.26 -2.04 32.23
N PRO A 53 -24.15 -1.03 32.22
CA PRO A 53 -25.49 -1.13 32.81
C PRO A 53 -26.37 -2.24 32.19
N ALA A 54 -26.05 -2.71 30.98
CA ALA A 54 -26.89 -3.61 30.19
C ALA A 54 -26.49 -5.09 30.26
N GLY A 55 -25.77 -5.52 31.31
CA GLY A 55 -25.50 -6.95 31.55
C GLY A 55 -24.41 -7.56 30.67
N ALA A 56 -23.51 -6.75 30.11
CA ALA A 56 -22.26 -7.19 29.50
C ALA A 56 -21.07 -6.46 30.14
N GLY A 57 -19.94 -7.15 30.29
CA GLY A 57 -18.71 -6.58 30.84
C GLY A 57 -17.70 -6.28 29.74
N ARG A 58 -17.14 -5.07 29.68
CA ARG A 58 -16.03 -4.75 28.78
C ARG A 58 -14.72 -4.99 29.51
N VAL A 59 -13.80 -5.71 28.88
CA VAL A 59 -12.52 -6.06 29.49
C VAL A 59 -11.39 -5.77 28.50
N TRP A 60 -10.26 -5.32 29.01
CA TRP A 60 -9.04 -5.10 28.22
C TRP A 60 -7.87 -5.84 28.84
N LEU A 61 -7.02 -6.40 27.99
CA LEU A 61 -5.68 -6.83 28.37
C LEU A 61 -4.70 -5.70 28.06
N ASP A 62 -4.20 -5.06 29.11
CA ASP A 62 -3.27 -3.94 29.04
C ASP A 62 -1.83 -4.48 29.12
N SER A 63 -1.07 -4.33 28.03
CA SER A 63 0.32 -4.78 27.96
C SER A 63 1.28 -3.97 28.85
N GLY A 64 0.83 -2.83 29.38
CA GLY A 64 1.72 -1.77 29.85
C GLY A 64 2.58 -1.17 28.73
N PRO A 65 3.49 -0.23 29.04
CA PRO A 65 4.43 0.33 28.07
C PRO A 65 5.43 -0.73 27.59
N VAL A 66 5.35 -1.11 26.32
CA VAL A 66 6.21 -2.11 25.67
C VAL A 66 6.98 -1.49 24.50
N SER A 67 8.10 -2.12 24.10
CA SER A 67 8.86 -1.72 22.91
C SER A 67 8.68 -2.73 21.78
N LEU A 68 8.20 -2.24 20.63
CA LEU A 68 8.02 -3.02 19.39
C LEU A 68 9.23 -2.93 18.44
N SER A 69 10.39 -2.51 18.96
CA SER A 69 11.57 -2.16 18.18
C SER A 69 12.27 -3.34 17.48
N THR A 70 12.02 -4.58 17.90
CA THR A 70 12.69 -5.76 17.33
C THR A 70 11.69 -6.89 17.05
N PRO A 71 11.93 -7.75 16.05
CA PRO A 71 11.08 -8.92 15.78
C PRO A 71 10.89 -9.82 17.01
N VAL A 72 11.97 -10.01 17.79
CA VAL A 72 11.94 -10.86 19.00
C VAL A 72 11.02 -10.28 20.07
N THR A 73 11.10 -8.96 20.33
CA THR A 73 10.22 -8.33 21.32
C THR A 73 8.77 -8.33 20.87
N ARG A 74 8.50 -8.08 19.59
CA ARG A 74 7.14 -8.15 19.02
C ARG A 74 6.55 -9.54 19.12
N ALA A 75 7.29 -10.58 18.73
CA ALA A 75 6.84 -11.97 18.84
C ALA A 75 6.59 -12.37 20.30
N ARG A 76 7.41 -11.89 21.24
CA ARG A 76 7.19 -12.11 22.68
C ARG A 76 5.91 -11.45 23.17
N ILE A 77 5.66 -10.18 22.80
CA ILE A 77 4.47 -9.43 23.20
C ILE A 77 3.21 -10.08 22.61
N ALA A 78 3.24 -10.46 21.33
CA ALA A 78 2.15 -11.17 20.67
C ALA A 78 1.80 -12.47 21.44
N ARG A 79 2.81 -13.31 21.74
CA ARG A 79 2.60 -14.54 22.51
C ARG A 79 2.06 -14.26 23.92
N SER A 80 2.55 -13.23 24.58
CA SER A 80 2.09 -12.86 25.93
C SER A 80 0.63 -12.42 25.93
N LEU A 81 0.23 -11.58 24.96
CA LEU A 81 -1.17 -11.19 24.74
C LEU A 81 -2.05 -12.39 24.43
N ALA A 82 -1.65 -13.28 23.51
CA ALA A 82 -2.44 -14.46 23.15
C ALA A 82 -2.62 -15.43 24.32
N ARG A 83 -1.56 -15.68 25.10
CA ARG A 83 -1.62 -16.51 26.32
C ARG A 83 -2.49 -15.87 27.40
N ALA A 84 -2.40 -14.55 27.57
CA ALA A 84 -3.24 -13.83 28.53
C ALA A 84 -4.72 -13.86 28.12
N THR A 85 -5.04 -13.76 26.82
CA THR A 85 -6.39 -13.96 26.31
C THR A 85 -6.90 -15.38 26.59
N ALA A 86 -6.10 -16.39 26.29
CA ALA A 86 -6.48 -17.78 26.53
C ALA A 86 -6.72 -18.07 28.02
N ALA A 87 -5.86 -17.52 28.88
CA ALA A 87 -6.03 -17.59 30.33
C ALA A 87 -7.29 -16.84 30.80
N LEU A 88 -7.57 -15.65 30.24
CA LEU A 88 -8.79 -14.89 30.53
C LEU A 88 -10.03 -15.67 30.14
N ALA A 89 -10.06 -16.27 28.94
CA ALA A 89 -11.18 -17.06 28.46
C ALA A 89 -11.47 -18.25 29.38
N THR A 90 -10.42 -18.95 29.82
CA THR A 90 -10.51 -20.08 30.75
C THR A 90 -11.03 -19.64 32.12
N GLU A 91 -10.51 -18.53 32.65
CA GLU A 91 -10.86 -18.04 33.98
C GLU A 91 -12.28 -17.46 34.03
N VAL A 92 -12.70 -16.75 32.98
CA VAL A 92 -14.08 -16.29 32.81
C VAL A 92 -15.04 -17.48 32.77
N ARG A 93 -14.70 -18.53 32.03
CA ARG A 93 -15.49 -19.77 31.96
C ARG A 93 -15.60 -20.48 33.30
N ARG A 94 -14.50 -20.56 34.06
CA ARG A 94 -14.49 -21.16 35.41
C ARG A 94 -15.45 -20.46 36.38
N ARG A 95 -15.76 -19.20 36.11
CA ARG A 95 -16.66 -18.35 36.91
C ARG A 95 -18.09 -18.28 36.35
N GLY A 96 -18.43 -19.13 35.38
CA GLY A 96 -19.77 -19.15 34.78
C GLY A 96 -20.02 -18.08 33.72
N GLY A 97 -19.00 -17.33 33.31
CA GLY A 97 -19.10 -16.38 32.20
C GLY A 97 -18.61 -16.97 30.87
N VAL A 98 -18.69 -16.16 29.81
CA VAL A 98 -18.14 -16.46 28.48
C VAL A 98 -17.39 -15.24 27.97
N LEU A 99 -16.12 -15.43 27.60
CA LEU A 99 -15.36 -14.39 26.90
C LEU A 99 -15.71 -14.43 25.42
N LEU A 100 -16.05 -13.26 24.87
CA LEU A 100 -16.47 -13.07 23.50
C LEU A 100 -15.63 -11.97 22.84
N PRO A 101 -15.34 -12.09 21.54
CA PRO A 101 -14.82 -10.95 20.79
C PRO A 101 -15.88 -9.85 20.72
N SER A 102 -15.44 -8.59 20.69
CA SER A 102 -16.41 -7.51 20.48
C SER A 102 -17.06 -7.62 19.10
N GLY A 103 -18.27 -7.09 18.97
CA GLY A 103 -19.09 -7.23 17.77
C GLY A 103 -19.84 -8.56 17.68
N TYR A 104 -19.46 -9.60 18.44
CA TYR A 104 -20.29 -10.80 18.54
C TYR A 104 -21.52 -10.55 19.41
N VAL A 105 -22.70 -10.65 18.82
CA VAL A 105 -24.00 -10.41 19.46
C VAL A 105 -24.74 -11.75 19.57
N PRO A 106 -24.71 -12.42 20.73
CA PRO A 106 -25.41 -13.69 20.93
C PRO A 106 -26.94 -13.53 20.97
N GLY A 107 -27.45 -12.32 21.23
CA GLY A 107 -28.85 -12.02 21.49
C GLY A 107 -29.02 -11.32 22.85
N GLY A 108 -30.21 -10.77 23.13
CA GLY A 108 -30.51 -10.11 24.40
C GLY A 108 -30.23 -8.59 24.39
N PRO A 109 -29.32 -8.05 25.26
CA PRO A 109 -29.00 -6.63 25.38
C PRO A 109 -28.77 -5.89 24.05
N PRO A 110 -28.91 -4.54 24.03
CA PRO A 110 -28.66 -3.76 22.82
C PRO A 110 -27.24 -4.00 22.29
N THR A 111 -27.08 -3.88 20.97
CA THR A 111 -25.81 -4.18 20.28
C THR A 111 -24.61 -3.44 20.89
N SER A 112 -24.81 -2.21 21.37
CA SER A 112 -23.78 -1.36 22.01
C SER A 112 -23.11 -2.00 23.22
N ALA A 113 -23.82 -2.88 23.95
CA ALA A 113 -23.27 -3.62 25.09
C ALA A 113 -22.15 -4.59 24.67
N TRP A 114 -22.16 -5.03 23.41
CA TRP A 114 -21.27 -6.03 22.84
C TRP A 114 -20.10 -5.42 22.05
N LEU A 115 -19.94 -4.10 22.08
CA LEU A 115 -18.94 -3.39 21.29
C LEU A 115 -17.86 -2.81 22.20
N THR A 116 -16.59 -3.03 21.86
CA THR A 116 -15.45 -2.38 22.48
C THR A 116 -14.34 -2.11 21.46
N GLY A 117 -13.41 -1.24 21.83
CA GLY A 117 -12.26 -0.84 21.02
C GLY A 117 -10.95 -1.48 21.50
N ASP A 118 -10.00 -1.61 20.58
CA ASP A 118 -8.59 -1.71 20.95
C ASP A 118 -8.09 -0.27 21.17
N GLU A 119 -7.21 -0.06 22.15
CA GLU A 119 -6.57 1.24 22.36
C GLU A 119 -5.06 1.12 22.23
N TYR A 120 -4.46 2.18 21.69
CA TYR A 120 -3.02 2.29 21.53
C TYR A 120 -2.55 3.61 22.12
N ASP A 121 -1.73 3.56 23.17
CA ASP A 121 -1.04 4.74 23.68
C ASP A 121 0.37 4.79 23.09
N VAL A 122 0.73 5.91 22.46
CA VAL A 122 2.03 6.10 21.81
C VAL A 122 2.85 7.12 22.57
N GLU A 123 4.07 6.76 22.98
CA GLU A 123 4.94 7.63 23.75
C GLU A 123 5.37 8.90 22.99
N VAL A 124 5.23 10.05 23.68
CA VAL A 124 5.68 11.35 23.20
C VAL A 124 6.57 12.03 24.24
N HIS A 125 7.61 12.72 23.78
CA HIS A 125 8.62 13.33 24.66
C HIS A 125 8.60 14.86 24.64
N SER A 126 7.83 15.47 23.73
CA SER A 126 7.72 16.91 23.59
C SER A 126 6.31 17.30 23.13
N ASP A 127 5.93 18.55 23.38
CA ASP A 127 4.67 19.10 22.87
C ASP A 127 4.65 19.13 21.33
N VAL A 128 5.81 19.32 20.70
CA VAL A 128 5.93 19.28 19.23
C VAL A 128 5.67 17.87 18.72
N GLN A 129 6.25 16.84 19.36
CA GLN A 129 5.99 15.46 18.99
C GLN A 129 4.51 15.09 19.21
N ARG A 130 3.92 15.55 20.32
CA ARG A 130 2.49 15.36 20.63
C ARG A 130 1.59 15.99 19.57
N GLU A 131 1.88 17.22 19.15
CA GLU A 131 1.22 17.92 18.05
C GLU A 131 1.33 17.11 16.74
N LEU A 132 2.54 16.73 16.35
CA LEU A 132 2.82 16.02 15.10
C LEU A 132 2.17 14.63 15.07
N CYS A 133 2.27 13.85 16.16
CA CYS A 133 1.61 12.55 16.29
C CYS A 133 0.10 12.71 16.16
N THR A 134 -0.51 13.63 16.93
CA THR A 134 -1.96 13.85 16.91
C THR A 134 -2.43 14.23 15.51
N ASN A 135 -1.75 15.16 14.85
CA ASN A 135 -2.13 15.61 13.52
C ASN A 135 -1.90 14.54 12.44
N LEU A 136 -0.85 13.71 12.52
CA LEU A 136 -0.64 12.58 11.62
C LEU A 136 -1.75 11.53 11.77
N PHE A 137 -2.09 11.14 13.00
CA PHE A 137 -3.18 10.20 13.23
C PHE A 137 -4.53 10.77 12.80
N ARG A 138 -4.78 12.06 13.06
CA ARG A 138 -5.96 12.78 12.54
C ARG A 138 -6.03 12.74 11.01
N GLN A 139 -4.91 12.97 10.32
CA GLN A 139 -4.86 12.93 8.86
C GLN A 139 -5.26 11.56 8.31
N HIS A 140 -4.95 10.49 9.04
CA HIS A 140 -5.18 9.11 8.62
C HIS A 140 -6.35 8.43 9.35
N SER A 141 -7.13 9.14 10.17
CA SER A 141 -8.16 8.54 11.04
C SER A 141 -9.19 7.74 10.26
N ALA A 142 -9.68 8.28 9.13
CA ALA A 142 -10.64 7.59 8.27
C ALA A 142 -10.07 6.29 7.65
N ALA A 143 -8.79 6.28 7.27
CA ALA A 143 -8.14 5.09 6.74
C ALA A 143 -7.94 4.04 7.83
N LEU A 144 -7.54 4.47 9.03
CA LEU A 144 -7.39 3.58 10.19
C LEU A 144 -8.74 2.97 10.59
N ILE A 145 -9.81 3.77 10.67
CA ILE A 145 -11.18 3.28 10.90
C ILE A 145 -11.62 2.30 9.81
N ALA A 146 -11.33 2.57 8.54
CA ALA A 146 -11.72 1.67 7.46
C ALA A 146 -11.00 0.32 7.56
N LEU A 147 -9.72 0.30 7.93
CA LEU A 147 -8.95 -0.93 8.13
C LEU A 147 -9.47 -1.75 9.30
N THR A 148 -9.74 -1.08 10.41
CA THR A 148 -9.94 -1.75 11.70
C THR A 148 -11.41 -1.89 12.07
N GLY A 149 -12.30 -1.21 11.35
CA GLY A 149 -13.72 -1.18 11.65
C GLY A 149 -14.31 -2.57 11.63
N ARG A 150 -15.24 -2.83 12.54
CA ARG A 150 -15.93 -4.10 12.67
C ARG A 150 -17.45 -3.95 12.70
N SER A 151 -18.11 -4.74 11.86
CA SER A 151 -19.56 -4.93 11.89
C SER A 151 -19.96 -5.84 13.05
N ALA A 152 -21.15 -5.62 13.60
CA ALA A 152 -21.73 -6.60 14.51
C ALA A 152 -22.13 -7.88 13.74
N TYR A 153 -21.90 -9.02 14.35
CA TYR A 153 -22.19 -10.34 13.80
C TYR A 153 -22.70 -11.29 14.88
N GLY A 154 -23.45 -12.32 14.49
CA GLY A 154 -24.11 -13.22 15.43
C GLY A 154 -25.31 -13.90 14.78
N PRO A 155 -26.04 -14.74 15.53
CA PRO A 155 -27.16 -15.53 15.01
C PRO A 155 -28.27 -14.67 14.40
N HIS A 156 -28.46 -13.44 14.91
CA HIS A 156 -29.58 -12.55 14.55
C HIS A 156 -29.13 -11.21 13.97
N THR A 157 -27.84 -11.01 13.75
CA THR A 157 -27.28 -9.74 13.27
C THR A 157 -26.62 -9.91 11.91
N ALA A 158 -26.98 -9.05 10.96
CA ALA A 158 -26.31 -8.93 9.67
C ALA A 158 -25.79 -7.50 9.53
N GLY A 159 -24.53 -7.29 9.92
CA GLY A 159 -23.86 -6.00 9.73
C GLY A 159 -23.31 -5.87 8.31
N GLY A 160 -23.60 -4.73 7.66
CA GLY A 160 -22.90 -4.24 6.46
C GLY A 160 -22.18 -2.91 6.72
N GLN A 161 -22.03 -2.52 7.99
CA GLN A 161 -21.39 -1.27 8.39
C GLN A 161 -19.87 -1.42 8.44
N GLY A 162 -19.14 -0.32 8.24
CA GLY A 162 -17.69 -0.30 8.43
C GLY A 162 -17.31 -0.56 9.88
N SER A 163 -17.78 0.28 10.80
CA SER A 163 -17.61 0.16 12.25
C SER A 163 -18.95 0.33 12.94
N ARG A 164 -19.47 -0.73 13.55
CA ARG A 164 -20.71 -0.65 14.34
C ARG A 164 -20.49 0.15 15.61
N ARG A 165 -19.34 -0.02 16.26
CA ARG A 165 -19.00 0.66 17.51
C ARG A 165 -19.03 2.17 17.34
N LEU A 166 -18.27 2.70 16.38
CA LEU A 166 -18.22 4.14 16.14
C LEU A 166 -19.53 4.72 15.60
N ALA A 167 -20.41 3.89 15.03
CA ALA A 167 -21.75 4.31 14.62
C ALA A 167 -22.72 4.47 15.81
N GLU A 168 -22.51 3.72 16.90
CA GLU A 168 -23.38 3.73 18.10
C GLU A 168 -22.81 4.57 19.24
N VAL A 169 -21.50 4.82 19.27
CA VAL A 169 -20.85 5.65 20.28
C VAL A 169 -21.20 7.11 20.03
N THR A 170 -21.93 7.72 20.97
CA THR A 170 -22.42 9.11 20.87
C THR A 170 -21.43 10.13 21.45
N ASP A 171 -20.48 9.68 22.25
CA ASP A 171 -19.52 10.49 22.98
C ASP A 171 -18.10 10.47 22.37
N GLN A 172 -17.93 9.91 21.16
CA GLN A 172 -16.64 9.89 20.46
C GLN A 172 -16.62 10.78 19.22
N LEU A 173 -15.64 11.69 19.18
CA LEU A 173 -15.58 12.82 18.25
C LEU A 173 -14.40 12.72 17.30
N THR A 174 -14.53 13.35 16.13
CA THR A 174 -13.39 13.51 15.23
C THR A 174 -12.34 14.42 15.86
N THR A 175 -11.07 14.00 15.84
CA THR A 175 -9.95 14.83 16.31
C THR A 175 -9.85 16.16 15.56
N ARG A 176 -9.64 17.24 16.30
CA ARG A 176 -9.41 18.60 15.79
C ARG A 176 -7.94 18.83 15.50
N TYR A 177 -7.64 19.71 14.54
CA TYR A 177 -6.25 20.03 14.21
C TYR A 177 -5.60 20.82 15.35
N LEU A 178 -4.41 20.40 15.77
CA LEU A 178 -3.65 21.09 16.81
C LEU A 178 -2.62 22.02 16.18
N HIS A 179 -2.67 23.31 16.51
CA HIS A 179 -1.62 24.26 16.11
C HIS A 179 -0.42 24.22 17.07
N SER A 180 -0.65 23.75 18.30
CA SER A 180 0.34 23.53 19.34
C SER A 180 -0.24 22.51 20.32
N ALA A 181 0.59 21.66 20.92
CA ALA A 181 0.15 20.81 22.03
C ALA A 181 0.62 21.34 23.40
N SER A 182 0.97 22.62 23.50
CA SER A 182 1.27 23.25 24.79
C SER A 182 0.03 23.26 25.68
N PRO A 183 0.18 23.14 27.02
CA PRO A 183 -0.95 23.08 27.95
C PRO A 183 -1.95 24.23 27.77
N VAL A 184 -1.45 25.47 27.65
CA VAL A 184 -2.26 26.68 27.44
C VAL A 184 -3.06 26.60 26.14
N HIS A 185 -2.51 26.02 25.07
CA HIS A 185 -3.25 25.87 23.82
C HIS A 185 -4.34 24.80 23.94
N LEU A 186 -4.06 23.69 24.63
CA LEU A 186 -5.04 22.63 24.87
C LEU A 186 -6.20 23.10 25.74
N GLU A 187 -5.94 23.91 26.77
CA GLU A 187 -6.99 24.56 27.57
C GLU A 187 -7.88 25.47 26.73
N ARG A 188 -7.29 26.29 25.83
CA ARG A 188 -8.05 27.13 24.90
C ARG A 188 -8.86 26.31 23.92
N LEU A 189 -8.32 25.19 23.44
CA LEU A 189 -9.04 24.27 22.57
C LEU A 189 -10.25 23.68 23.29
N ILE A 190 -10.08 23.20 24.53
CA ILE A 190 -11.18 22.71 25.38
C ILE A 190 -12.24 23.81 25.56
N ALA A 191 -11.83 25.03 25.89
CA ALA A 191 -12.74 26.15 26.05
C ALA A 191 -13.47 26.54 24.76
N SER A 192 -12.85 26.37 23.58
CA SER A 192 -13.53 26.57 22.29
C SER A 192 -14.53 25.46 22.04
N LEU A 193 -14.11 24.20 22.14
CA LEU A 193 -14.99 23.05 21.87
C LEU A 193 -16.15 22.95 22.85
N SER A 194 -15.95 23.36 24.10
CA SER A 194 -17.02 23.44 25.09
C SER A 194 -18.06 24.49 24.72
N ARG A 195 -17.65 25.61 24.09
CA ARG A 195 -18.57 26.67 23.66
C ARG A 195 -19.26 26.35 22.34
N ASP A 196 -18.51 25.81 21.38
CA ASP A 196 -18.98 25.63 20.00
C ASP A 196 -19.69 24.28 19.80
N GLU A 197 -19.30 23.25 20.55
CA GLU A 197 -19.72 21.86 20.34
C GLU A 197 -20.22 21.18 21.63
N GLY A 198 -20.17 21.84 22.78
CA GLY A 198 -20.54 21.26 24.08
C GLY A 198 -19.54 20.23 24.63
N VAL A 199 -18.34 20.17 24.06
CA VAL A 199 -17.34 19.14 24.37
C VAL A 199 -16.37 19.64 25.43
N THR A 200 -16.41 19.05 26.62
CA THR A 200 -15.61 19.50 27.78
C THR A 200 -14.32 18.73 27.99
N ARG A 201 -14.11 17.62 27.25
CA ARG A 201 -12.95 16.75 27.43
C ARG A 201 -12.37 16.32 26.08
N LEU A 202 -11.03 16.35 25.97
CA LEU A 202 -10.33 15.95 24.75
C LEU A 202 -10.19 14.44 24.59
N ASP A 203 -10.31 13.69 25.68
CA ASP A 203 -10.20 12.24 25.63
C ASP A 203 -11.33 11.59 24.81
N LEU A 204 -12.44 12.31 24.62
CA LEU A 204 -13.54 11.93 23.73
C LEU A 204 -13.16 11.92 22.24
N MET A 205 -12.00 12.46 21.85
CA MET A 205 -11.57 12.44 20.45
C MET A 205 -11.06 11.05 20.01
N ASP A 206 -11.16 10.75 18.71
CA ASP A 206 -10.56 9.57 18.08
C ASP A 206 -9.08 9.40 18.42
N VAL A 207 -8.38 10.54 18.49
CA VAL A 207 -7.00 10.68 18.92
C VAL A 207 -6.99 11.69 20.06
N ASP A 208 -6.76 11.20 21.27
CA ASP A 208 -6.64 11.99 22.47
C ASP A 208 -5.20 12.50 22.61
N PRO A 209 -4.99 13.83 22.51
CA PRO A 209 -3.66 14.41 22.64
C PRO A 209 -3.17 14.47 24.08
N LEU A 210 -3.99 14.25 25.11
CA LEU A 210 -3.56 14.21 26.51
C LEU A 210 -3.00 12.83 26.88
N GLY A 211 -3.57 11.79 26.29
CA GLY A 211 -3.21 10.40 26.52
C GLY A 211 -3.87 9.84 27.79
N GLY A 212 -3.73 8.54 28.01
CA GLY A 212 -4.22 7.88 29.21
C GLY A 212 -3.64 8.50 30.50
N SER A 213 -4.48 8.71 31.50
CA SER A 213 -4.14 9.30 32.81
C SER A 213 -3.16 8.47 33.65
N ASP A 214 -2.86 7.24 33.23
CA ASP A 214 -2.25 6.23 34.08
C ASP A 214 -0.74 6.09 33.84
N ASP A 215 0.02 6.19 34.94
CA ASP A 215 1.44 5.79 35.10
C ASP A 215 2.53 6.76 34.63
N GLY A 216 2.26 8.07 34.51
CA GLY A 216 3.29 9.05 34.16
C GLY A 216 3.93 8.80 32.79
N PHE A 217 3.21 8.12 31.91
CA PHE A 217 3.61 7.77 30.55
C PHE A 217 3.06 8.85 29.59
N PRO A 218 3.85 9.87 29.20
CA PRO A 218 3.36 10.91 28.30
C PRO A 218 3.07 10.29 26.94
N ALA A 219 1.79 10.27 26.57
CA ALA A 219 1.35 9.58 25.36
C ALA A 219 0.27 10.33 24.61
N VAL A 220 0.06 9.94 23.35
CA VAL A 220 -1.14 10.21 22.57
C VAL A 220 -1.92 8.89 22.48
N THR A 221 -3.22 8.92 22.79
CA THR A 221 -4.06 7.71 22.81
C THR A 221 -4.96 7.65 21.59
N LEU A 222 -4.98 6.50 20.92
CA LEU A 222 -5.83 6.23 19.76
C LEU A 222 -7.01 5.36 20.18
N ARG A 223 -8.23 5.86 19.97
CA ARG A 223 -9.50 5.24 20.40
C ARG A 223 -10.41 4.85 19.22
N MET A 224 -9.97 5.09 17.99
CA MET A 224 -10.79 4.81 16.79
C MET A 224 -10.72 3.37 16.28
N PHE A 225 -9.96 2.50 16.93
CA PHE A 225 -9.83 1.10 16.52
C PHE A 225 -10.96 0.30 17.15
N ASP A 226 -11.74 -0.43 16.35
CA ASP A 226 -12.58 -1.48 16.92
C ASP A 226 -11.66 -2.59 17.42
N ALA A 227 -12.04 -3.27 18.49
CA ALA A 227 -11.21 -4.36 18.97
C ALA A 227 -11.02 -5.40 17.85
N GLN A 228 -9.90 -6.09 17.74
CA GLN A 228 -9.80 -7.20 16.78
C GLN A 228 -10.08 -8.54 17.49
N ILE A 229 -10.51 -9.56 16.78
CA ILE A 229 -10.66 -10.92 17.30
C ILE A 229 -9.27 -11.50 17.55
N LEU A 230 -8.38 -11.38 16.57
CA LEU A 230 -7.06 -12.01 16.55
C LEU A 230 -6.00 -11.12 17.19
N VAL A 231 -4.99 -11.74 17.78
CA VAL A 231 -3.82 -11.02 18.31
C VAL A 231 -2.88 -10.64 17.16
N ALA A 232 -2.80 -11.45 16.10
CA ALA A 232 -2.04 -11.13 14.89
C ALA A 232 -2.43 -9.75 14.31
N ASP A 233 -3.72 -9.51 14.11
CA ASP A 233 -4.25 -8.24 13.59
C ASP A 233 -4.03 -7.06 14.55
N THR A 234 -4.27 -7.24 15.86
CA THR A 234 -3.92 -6.21 16.87
C THR A 234 -2.43 -5.85 16.82
N MET A 235 -1.54 -6.82 16.64
CA MET A 235 -0.10 -6.56 16.53
C MET A 235 0.27 -5.86 15.22
N ALA A 236 -0.37 -6.22 14.11
CA ALA A 236 -0.16 -5.53 12.83
C ALA A 236 -0.65 -4.07 12.90
N HIS A 237 -1.79 -3.81 13.55
CA HIS A 237 -2.26 -2.45 13.86
C HIS A 237 -1.27 -1.69 14.76
N ALA A 238 -0.73 -2.35 15.80
CA ALA A 238 0.28 -1.74 16.65
C ALA A 238 1.52 -1.31 15.85
N LEU A 239 1.98 -2.14 14.91
CA LEU A 239 3.08 -1.81 13.99
C LEU A 239 2.77 -0.63 13.08
N LEU A 240 1.55 -0.55 12.53
CA LEU A 240 1.10 0.60 11.75
C LEU A 240 1.11 1.89 12.57
N VAL A 241 0.61 1.83 13.80
CA VAL A 241 0.62 2.97 14.74
C VAL A 241 2.05 3.39 15.08
N GLN A 242 2.93 2.43 15.38
CA GLN A 242 4.34 2.68 15.66
C GLN A 242 5.07 3.30 14.45
N ALA A 243 4.78 2.85 13.23
CA ALA A 243 5.36 3.42 12.01
C ALA A 243 4.97 4.90 11.82
N LEU A 244 3.70 5.25 12.04
CA LEU A 244 3.23 6.64 12.00
C LEU A 244 3.88 7.51 13.07
N ALA A 245 4.10 6.96 14.27
CA ALA A 245 4.77 7.67 15.35
C ALA A 245 6.26 7.92 15.08
N ILE A 246 6.96 6.96 14.47
CA ILE A 246 8.35 7.16 13.99
C ILE A 246 8.39 8.24 12.92
N ARG A 247 7.39 8.28 12.02
CA ARG A 247 7.24 9.36 11.03
C ARG A 247 7.07 10.72 11.69
N ALA A 248 6.30 10.82 12.78
CA ALA A 248 6.15 12.06 13.54
C ALA A 248 7.51 12.55 14.09
N ARG A 249 8.31 11.66 14.68
CA ARG A 249 9.68 11.99 15.14
C ARG A 249 10.58 12.45 14.01
N ARG A 250 10.47 11.80 12.84
CA ARG A 250 11.19 12.27 11.65
C ARG A 250 10.76 13.68 11.26
N PHE A 251 9.47 13.99 11.27
CA PHE A 251 8.98 15.34 10.96
C PHE A 251 9.51 16.38 11.96
N GLU A 252 9.52 16.07 13.26
CA GLU A 252 10.08 16.95 14.28
C GLU A 252 11.54 17.29 13.98
N ARG A 253 12.38 16.27 13.75
CA ARG A 253 13.81 16.45 13.42
C ARG A 253 14.04 17.21 12.12
N GLU A 254 13.19 17.00 11.12
CA GLU A 254 13.23 17.69 9.84
C GLU A 254 12.66 19.12 9.92
N GLY A 255 12.13 19.55 11.08
CA GLY A 255 11.44 20.83 11.22
C GLY A 255 10.16 20.92 10.38
N ARG A 256 9.58 19.78 10.00
CA ARG A 256 8.37 19.69 9.18
C ARG A 256 7.14 19.67 10.05
N ARG A 257 6.04 20.17 9.48
CA ARG A 257 4.71 20.11 10.08
C ARG A 257 3.79 19.24 9.24
N VAL A 258 2.76 18.70 9.90
CA VAL A 258 1.67 17.98 9.23
C VAL A 258 0.74 19.01 8.58
N PRO A 259 0.42 18.89 7.29
CA PRO A 259 -0.53 19.81 6.66
C PRO A 259 -1.90 19.79 7.35
N ALA A 260 -2.46 20.98 7.58
CA ALA A 260 -3.80 21.12 8.16
C ALA A 260 -4.88 20.74 7.14
N LEU A 261 -5.38 19.51 7.19
CA LEU A 261 -6.54 19.10 6.39
C LEU A 261 -7.82 19.80 6.89
N PRO A 262 -8.65 20.36 5.98
CA PRO A 262 -9.94 20.94 6.33
C PRO A 262 -10.79 19.98 7.16
N GLN A 263 -11.37 20.46 8.27
CA GLN A 263 -12.13 19.61 9.20
C GLN A 263 -13.30 18.90 8.52
N GLN A 264 -14.01 19.58 7.61
CA GLN A 264 -15.10 19.00 6.83
C GLN A 264 -14.68 17.76 6.01
N ILE A 265 -13.44 17.72 5.49
CA ILE A 265 -12.93 16.55 4.77
C ILE A 265 -12.68 15.40 5.74
N VAL A 266 -12.09 15.68 6.91
CA VAL A 266 -11.83 14.68 7.94
C VAL A 266 -13.15 14.09 8.46
N ASP A 267 -14.13 14.93 8.80
CA ASP A 267 -15.45 14.49 9.25
C ASP A 267 -16.19 13.68 8.18
N SER A 268 -16.20 14.15 6.92
CA SER A 268 -16.86 13.43 5.82
C SER A 268 -16.22 12.07 5.56
N ASN A 269 -14.88 11.99 5.54
CA ASN A 269 -14.18 10.73 5.33
C ASN A 269 -14.36 9.79 6.53
N ARG A 270 -14.33 10.31 7.77
CA ARG A 270 -14.61 9.53 8.99
C ARG A 270 -15.99 8.91 8.93
N SER A 271 -17.04 9.69 8.67
CA SER A 271 -18.41 9.18 8.58
C SER A 271 -18.57 8.11 7.49
N ARG A 272 -17.92 8.29 6.34
CA ARG A 272 -17.92 7.27 5.26
C ARG A 272 -17.17 6.00 5.67
N ALA A 273 -16.06 6.11 6.39
CA ALA A 273 -15.31 4.97 6.90
C ALA A 273 -16.15 4.18 7.94
N ILE A 274 -16.83 4.88 8.85
CA ILE A 274 -17.75 4.26 9.82
C ILE A 274 -18.89 3.55 9.09
N ALA A 275 -19.50 4.19 8.09
CA ALA A 275 -20.63 3.63 7.37
C ALA A 275 -20.26 2.45 6.47
N HIS A 276 -19.15 2.53 5.74
CA HIS A 276 -18.84 1.62 4.62
C HIS A 276 -17.48 0.91 4.72
N GLY A 277 -16.68 1.19 5.73
CA GLY A 277 -15.37 0.56 5.92
C GLY A 277 -14.46 0.75 4.70
N LEU A 278 -13.84 -0.34 4.25
CA LEU A 278 -12.97 -0.35 3.06
C LEU A 278 -13.70 -0.11 1.73
N ALA A 279 -15.03 -0.28 1.69
CA ALA A 279 -15.83 0.04 0.51
C ALA A 279 -16.09 1.57 0.36
N ALA A 280 -15.73 2.36 1.37
CA ALA A 280 -15.91 3.81 1.37
C ALA A 280 -15.14 4.49 0.22
N SER A 281 -15.58 5.71 -0.10
CA SER A 281 -14.90 6.58 -1.05
C SER A 281 -14.50 7.88 -0.36
N PHE A 282 -13.21 8.15 -0.26
CA PHE A 282 -12.64 9.30 0.43
C PHE A 282 -12.38 10.47 -0.51
N ASN A 283 -12.66 11.67 0.00
CA ASN A 283 -12.21 12.91 -0.61
C ASN A 283 -10.73 13.09 -0.24
N VAL A 284 -9.84 13.07 -1.22
CA VAL A 284 -8.41 13.35 -1.05
C VAL A 284 -8.09 14.71 -1.66
N GLU A 285 -7.30 15.51 -0.95
CA GLU A 285 -6.80 16.75 -1.53
C GLU A 285 -5.87 16.43 -2.70
N PRO A 286 -6.00 17.13 -3.85
CA PRO A 286 -4.99 17.05 -4.89
C PRO A 286 -3.68 17.58 -4.30
N GLY A 287 -2.69 16.70 -4.14
CA GLY A 287 -1.40 17.05 -3.57
C GLY A 287 -0.75 18.26 -4.27
N PRO A 288 0.21 18.94 -3.61
CA PRO A 288 0.85 20.16 -4.10
C PRO A 288 1.51 20.01 -5.49
N ALA A 289 1.78 18.78 -5.94
CA ALA A 289 2.37 18.45 -7.23
C ALA A 289 1.60 19.02 -8.45
N ASN A 290 0.29 19.29 -8.35
CA ASN A 290 -0.51 19.80 -9.47
C ASN A 290 -0.63 21.34 -9.56
N ARG A 291 -0.04 22.10 -8.62
CA ARG A 291 -0.08 23.58 -8.68
C ARG A 291 1.12 24.22 -9.36
N GLN A 292 2.16 23.46 -9.73
CA GLN A 292 3.40 24.02 -10.31
C GLN A 292 3.40 24.17 -11.85
N GLY A 293 2.34 23.76 -12.57
CA GLY A 293 2.35 23.71 -14.04
C GLY A 293 1.76 24.91 -14.81
N ARG A 294 1.20 25.92 -14.15
CA ARG A 294 0.58 27.09 -14.82
C ARG A 294 1.02 28.43 -14.22
N GLY A 295 2.31 28.58 -13.98
CA GLY A 295 2.95 29.90 -13.90
C GLY A 295 3.35 30.34 -15.30
N GLY A 296 2.36 30.71 -16.11
CA GLY A 296 2.60 31.27 -17.44
C GLY A 296 3.39 32.56 -17.31
N SER A 297 4.66 32.50 -17.65
CA SER A 297 5.48 33.63 -18.06
C SER A 297 4.89 34.23 -19.33
N GLY A 298 3.96 35.17 -19.16
CA GLY A 298 3.47 36.04 -20.22
C GLY A 298 3.76 37.48 -19.84
N ALA A 299 5.02 37.89 -20.01
CA ALA A 299 5.35 39.31 -20.09
C ALA A 299 4.78 39.82 -21.43
N GLY A 300 3.61 40.45 -21.36
CA GLY A 300 2.93 41.03 -22.51
C GLY A 300 2.12 42.23 -22.04
N ARG A 301 2.79 43.38 -21.99
CA ARG A 301 2.18 44.71 -22.05
C ARG A 301 1.17 44.76 -23.20
N ASP A 302 -0.09 45.08 -22.92
CA ASP A 302 -0.68 46.37 -23.31
C ASP A 302 -2.16 46.46 -22.96
N GLY A 303 -2.56 47.71 -22.67
CA GLY A 303 -3.79 48.08 -21.99
C GLY A 303 -5.08 47.57 -22.63
N GLY A 304 -5.96 47.04 -21.78
CA GLY A 304 -7.34 46.76 -22.11
C GLY A 304 -8.15 46.70 -20.82
N GLN A 305 -8.65 47.84 -20.38
CA GLN A 305 -9.73 47.92 -19.40
C GLN A 305 -10.92 47.10 -19.91
N ARG A 306 -11.10 45.88 -19.40
CA ARG A 306 -12.33 45.12 -19.56
C ARG A 306 -12.77 44.59 -18.20
N ALA A 307 -13.94 45.11 -17.81
CA ALA A 307 -14.86 44.65 -16.78
C ALA A 307 -14.47 43.34 -16.08
N THR A 308 -14.10 43.47 -14.81
CA THR A 308 -14.03 42.40 -13.83
C THR A 308 -15.44 41.88 -13.55
N ALA A 309 -15.92 40.99 -14.41
CA ALA A 309 -17.05 40.13 -14.06
C ALA A 309 -16.55 39.07 -13.06
N ASP A 310 -17.22 39.01 -11.91
CA ASP A 310 -17.12 38.04 -10.82
C ASP A 310 -17.22 36.59 -11.32
N ARG A 311 -16.16 36.09 -11.94
CA ARG A 311 -16.05 34.67 -12.26
C ARG A 311 -15.65 33.97 -10.97
N ALA A 312 -16.65 33.61 -10.16
CA ALA A 312 -16.54 32.77 -8.99
C ALA A 312 -15.55 31.63 -9.30
N LYS A 313 -14.39 31.67 -8.63
CA LYS A 313 -13.35 30.64 -8.77
C LYS A 313 -13.93 29.34 -8.24
N THR A 314 -14.55 28.55 -9.12
CA THR A 314 -15.03 27.21 -8.82
C THR A 314 -13.84 26.37 -8.39
N LYS A 315 -13.75 26.13 -7.08
CA LYS A 315 -12.73 25.27 -6.47
C LYS A 315 -12.83 23.91 -7.17
N PRO A 316 -11.73 23.38 -7.75
CA PRO A 316 -11.79 22.10 -8.44
C PRO A 316 -12.32 21.03 -7.50
N PRO A 317 -13.20 20.11 -7.98
CA PRO A 317 -13.79 19.08 -7.13
C PRO A 317 -12.70 18.24 -6.49
N ALA A 318 -12.86 17.92 -5.20
CA ALA A 318 -11.94 17.05 -4.48
C ALA A 318 -11.83 15.71 -5.23
N LYS A 319 -10.60 15.18 -5.36
CA LYS A 319 -10.41 13.89 -6.01
C LYS A 319 -10.98 12.82 -5.10
N VAL A 320 -11.85 11.97 -5.62
CA VAL A 320 -12.43 10.86 -4.86
C VAL A 320 -11.61 9.60 -5.10
N ARG A 321 -11.32 8.84 -4.04
CA ARG A 321 -10.58 7.56 -4.10
C ARG A 321 -11.23 6.52 -3.21
N LYS A 322 -11.12 5.24 -3.57
CA LYS A 322 -11.60 4.15 -2.71
C LYS A 322 -10.74 4.02 -1.46
N ALA A 323 -11.35 3.67 -0.34
CA ALA A 323 -10.68 3.57 0.95
C ALA A 323 -9.58 2.50 0.95
N HIS A 324 -9.82 1.33 0.34
CA HIS A 324 -8.79 0.28 0.24
C HIS A 324 -7.53 0.76 -0.48
N HIS A 325 -7.67 1.55 -1.56
CA HIS A 325 -6.51 2.17 -2.23
C HIS A 325 -5.78 3.20 -1.37
N VAL A 326 -6.50 4.00 -0.59
CA VAL A 326 -5.89 4.98 0.33
C VAL A 326 -5.12 4.26 1.43
N CYS A 327 -5.66 3.15 1.95
CA CYS A 327 -5.00 2.33 2.96
C CYS A 327 -3.76 1.63 2.40
N LEU A 328 -3.84 1.06 1.19
CA LEU A 328 -2.70 0.44 0.52
C LEU A 328 -1.58 1.45 0.27
N GLU A 329 -1.91 2.67 -0.16
CA GLU A 329 -0.91 3.74 -0.30
C GLU A 329 -0.32 4.16 1.03
N LEU A 330 -1.11 4.27 2.09
CA LEU A 330 -0.59 4.56 3.43
C LEU A 330 0.46 3.51 3.86
N LEU A 331 0.16 2.22 3.68
CA LEU A 331 1.10 1.14 3.99
C LEU A 331 2.38 1.23 3.14
N LYS A 332 2.24 1.48 1.82
CA LYS A 332 3.37 1.65 0.91
C LYS A 332 4.22 2.86 1.29
N ASP A 333 3.58 3.97 1.62
CA ASP A 333 4.25 5.18 2.06
C ASP A 333 5.04 4.94 3.33
N LEU A 334 4.55 4.09 4.25
CA LEU A 334 5.19 3.73 5.53
C LEU A 334 6.29 2.67 5.44
N THR A 335 6.60 2.16 4.24
CA THR A 335 7.70 1.20 4.02
C THR A 335 9.03 1.64 4.66
N PRO A 336 9.47 2.92 4.58
CA PRO A 336 10.70 3.35 5.22
C PRO A 336 10.68 3.19 6.75
N GLU A 337 9.54 3.44 7.40
CA GLU A 337 9.38 3.28 8.84
C GLU A 337 9.26 1.81 9.24
N PHE A 338 8.55 0.98 8.47
CA PHE A 338 8.53 -0.48 8.68
C PHE A 338 9.93 -1.08 8.58
N ARG A 339 10.70 -0.68 7.57
CA ARG A 339 12.09 -1.10 7.45
C ARG A 339 12.97 -0.61 8.59
N ALA A 340 12.77 0.61 9.07
CA ALA A 340 13.51 1.13 10.22
C ALA A 340 13.24 0.32 11.50
N MET A 341 12.08 -0.32 11.61
CA MET A 341 11.71 -1.22 12.70
C MET A 341 12.06 -2.70 12.46
N ASP A 342 12.71 -3.02 11.35
CA ASP A 342 12.97 -4.40 10.92
C ASP A 342 11.68 -5.24 10.86
N VAL A 343 10.62 -4.66 10.30
CA VAL A 343 9.33 -5.33 10.13
C VAL A 343 9.35 -6.17 8.86
N GLY A 344 9.05 -7.46 9.01
CA GLY A 344 8.95 -8.40 7.90
C GLY A 344 7.59 -8.37 7.20
N PHE A 345 7.52 -8.98 6.01
CA PHE A 345 6.26 -9.11 5.26
C PHE A 345 5.17 -9.81 6.07
N THR A 346 5.51 -10.90 6.78
CA THR A 346 4.57 -11.68 7.58
C THR A 346 3.89 -10.88 8.68
N GLU A 347 4.54 -9.83 9.21
CA GLU A 347 4.00 -8.99 10.27
C GLU A 347 3.03 -7.91 9.77
N VAL A 348 3.16 -7.49 8.50
CA VAL A 348 2.28 -6.51 7.85
C VAL A 348 1.23 -7.19 6.96
N ALA A 349 1.43 -8.47 6.64
CA ALA A 349 0.54 -9.27 5.80
C ALA A 349 -0.95 -9.18 6.20
N PRO A 350 -1.33 -9.20 7.50
CA PRO A 350 -2.73 -9.06 7.90
C PRO A 350 -3.40 -7.78 7.37
N LEU A 351 -2.65 -6.69 7.25
CA LEU A 351 -3.16 -5.40 6.78
C LEU A 351 -3.04 -5.22 5.27
N LEU A 352 -2.13 -5.95 4.63
CA LEU A 352 -1.66 -5.66 3.28
C LEU A 352 -2.27 -6.58 2.23
N VAL A 353 -2.29 -7.89 2.51
CA VAL A 353 -2.48 -8.90 1.46
C VAL A 353 -3.85 -8.75 0.80
N GLY A 354 -4.92 -8.68 1.58
CA GLY A 354 -6.25 -8.51 1.02
C GLY A 354 -6.42 -7.18 0.28
N LEU A 355 -5.91 -6.07 0.82
CA LEU A 355 -5.99 -4.76 0.14
C LEU A 355 -5.31 -4.76 -1.23
N ALA A 356 -4.14 -5.40 -1.33
CA ALA A 356 -3.39 -5.49 -2.58
C ALA A 356 -4.07 -6.41 -3.60
N LEU A 357 -4.79 -7.42 -3.13
CA LEU A 357 -5.49 -8.38 -3.97
C LEU A 357 -6.92 -7.96 -4.33
N GLN A 358 -7.53 -7.00 -3.62
CA GLN A 358 -8.95 -6.66 -3.74
C GLN A 358 -9.44 -6.43 -5.18
N ASP A 359 -8.63 -5.80 -6.03
CA ASP A 359 -9.00 -5.50 -7.42
C ASP A 359 -8.87 -6.71 -8.37
N THR A 360 -8.17 -7.76 -7.94
CA THR A 360 -7.89 -8.97 -8.74
C THR A 360 -8.56 -10.23 -8.19
N HIS A 361 -8.78 -10.29 -6.88
CA HIS A 361 -9.37 -11.40 -6.13
C HIS A 361 -10.33 -10.80 -5.09
N SER A 362 -11.52 -10.41 -5.53
CA SER A 362 -12.53 -9.74 -4.69
C SER A 362 -13.08 -10.58 -3.53
N LEU A 363 -12.76 -11.87 -3.49
CA LEU A 363 -13.09 -12.77 -2.39
C LEU A 363 -12.00 -12.84 -1.31
N ALA A 364 -10.81 -12.28 -1.55
CA ALA A 364 -9.76 -12.19 -0.54
C ALA A 364 -10.22 -11.28 0.60
N ALA A 365 -10.07 -11.73 1.85
CA ALA A 365 -10.42 -10.91 2.99
C ALA A 365 -9.43 -9.75 3.11
N CYS A 366 -9.94 -8.51 3.13
CA CYS A 366 -9.12 -7.32 3.34
C CYS A 366 -8.86 -7.01 4.82
N ASN A 367 -9.72 -7.50 5.70
CA ASN A 367 -9.60 -7.38 7.16
C ASN A 367 -10.48 -8.45 7.83
N GLU A 368 -10.55 -8.43 9.16
CA GLU A 368 -11.35 -9.40 9.92
C GLU A 368 -12.87 -9.33 9.62
N ASN A 369 -13.40 -8.18 9.19
CA ASN A 369 -14.80 -8.07 8.78
C ASN A 369 -15.11 -8.98 7.60
N ASP A 370 -14.24 -8.96 6.58
CA ASP A 370 -14.38 -9.83 5.42
C ASP A 370 -14.15 -11.29 5.78
N LEU A 371 -13.23 -11.57 6.71
CA LEU A 371 -12.96 -12.91 7.23
C LEU A 371 -14.19 -13.49 7.95
N VAL A 372 -14.82 -12.73 8.83
CA VAL A 372 -16.06 -13.14 9.53
C VAL A 372 -17.20 -13.31 8.52
N ALA A 373 -17.32 -12.41 7.53
CA ALA A 373 -18.31 -12.55 6.47
C ALA A 373 -18.07 -13.81 5.62
N PHE A 374 -16.81 -14.17 5.38
CA PHE A 374 -16.44 -15.43 4.75
C PHE A 374 -16.86 -16.63 5.60
N TRP A 375 -16.42 -16.71 6.87
CA TRP A 375 -16.77 -17.80 7.78
C TRP A 375 -18.29 -17.96 7.94
N ARG A 376 -19.05 -16.87 7.98
CA ARG A 376 -20.51 -16.94 8.03
C ARG A 376 -21.12 -17.66 6.82
N ARG A 377 -20.54 -17.48 5.64
CA ARG A 377 -21.04 -18.08 4.39
C ARG A 377 -20.58 -19.52 4.21
N THR A 378 -19.35 -19.83 4.60
CA THR A 378 -18.72 -21.13 4.29
C THR A 378 -18.72 -22.09 5.47
N THR A 379 -18.57 -21.56 6.69
CA THR A 379 -18.41 -22.34 7.92
C THR A 379 -19.23 -21.72 9.08
N PRO A 380 -20.56 -21.55 8.94
CA PRO A 380 -21.38 -20.84 9.93
C PRO A 380 -21.32 -21.43 11.35
N ALA A 381 -21.05 -22.74 11.47
CA ALA A 381 -20.81 -23.40 12.75
C ALA A 381 -19.65 -22.76 13.53
N GLU A 382 -18.59 -22.31 12.84
CA GLU A 382 -17.40 -21.68 13.44
C GLU A 382 -17.72 -20.35 14.14
N LEU A 383 -18.84 -19.71 13.79
CA LEU A 383 -19.31 -18.48 14.42
C LEU A 383 -20.32 -18.72 15.54
N HIS A 384 -20.56 -19.97 15.92
CA HIS A 384 -21.38 -20.27 17.09
C HIS A 384 -20.66 -19.85 18.38
N GLY A 385 -21.38 -19.23 19.33
CA GLY A 385 -20.76 -18.53 20.47
C GLY A 385 -19.84 -19.42 21.31
N ARG A 386 -20.21 -20.71 21.48
CA ARG A 386 -19.36 -21.68 22.15
C ARG A 386 -18.05 -21.95 21.40
N GLN A 387 -18.10 -22.11 20.08
CA GLN A 387 -16.91 -22.35 19.27
C GLN A 387 -16.00 -21.13 19.26
N VAL A 388 -16.57 -19.93 19.11
CA VAL A 388 -15.83 -18.67 19.19
C VAL A 388 -15.13 -18.52 20.56
N ALA A 389 -15.84 -18.82 21.65
CA ALA A 389 -15.27 -18.79 22.99
C ALA A 389 -14.18 -19.85 23.22
N ASP A 390 -14.30 -21.03 22.60
CA ASP A 390 -13.27 -22.08 22.62
C ASP A 390 -12.02 -21.65 21.83
N ARG A 391 -12.19 -20.96 20.69
CA ARG A 391 -11.07 -20.39 19.93
C ARG A 391 -10.32 -19.31 20.69
N LEU A 392 -11.01 -18.49 21.50
CA LEU A 392 -10.33 -17.51 22.37
C LEU A 392 -9.52 -18.17 23.49
N ALA A 393 -9.79 -19.44 23.83
CA ALA A 393 -8.97 -20.22 24.75
C ALA A 393 -7.73 -20.86 24.09
N ASP A 394 -7.57 -20.73 22.77
CA ASP A 394 -6.45 -21.26 22.00
C ASP A 394 -5.48 -20.13 21.60
N ALA A 395 -4.32 -20.08 22.28
CA ALA A 395 -3.32 -19.06 22.04
C ALA A 395 -2.68 -19.14 20.64
N ASP A 396 -2.53 -20.33 20.07
CA ASP A 396 -1.92 -20.50 18.74
C ASP A 396 -2.89 -20.07 17.64
N TRP A 397 -4.19 -20.34 17.84
CA TRP A 397 -5.23 -19.83 16.96
C TRP A 397 -5.27 -18.30 16.93
N LEU A 398 -5.12 -17.63 18.08
CA LEU A 398 -5.09 -16.17 18.20
C LEU A 398 -3.87 -15.53 17.53
N LEU A 399 -2.75 -16.26 17.44
CA LEU A 399 -1.50 -15.81 16.80
C LEU A 399 -1.50 -16.05 15.28
N THR A 400 -2.42 -16.87 14.78
CA THR A 400 -2.49 -17.19 13.36
C THR A 400 -3.09 -16.02 12.58
N ASP A 401 -2.39 -15.59 11.53
CA ASP A 401 -2.90 -14.63 10.55
C ASP A 401 -3.88 -15.32 9.60
N HIS A 402 -5.15 -15.40 10.03
CA HIS A 402 -6.22 -16.03 9.26
C HIS A 402 -6.63 -15.20 8.04
N VAL A 403 -6.45 -13.88 8.07
CA VAL A 403 -6.75 -12.99 6.94
C VAL A 403 -5.84 -13.31 5.76
N ALA A 404 -4.52 -13.31 5.97
CA ALA A 404 -3.60 -13.67 4.89
C ALA A 404 -3.63 -15.17 4.59
N ALA A 405 -3.94 -16.05 5.54
CA ALA A 405 -4.11 -17.47 5.26
C ALA A 405 -5.25 -17.72 4.25
N LEU A 406 -6.40 -17.07 4.43
CA LEU A 406 -7.52 -17.14 3.49
C LEU A 406 -7.12 -16.56 2.11
N ALA A 407 -6.44 -15.41 2.09
CA ALA A 407 -5.96 -14.85 0.83
C ALA A 407 -4.97 -15.78 0.11
N ARG A 408 -4.07 -16.45 0.85
CA ARG A 408 -3.14 -17.45 0.30
C ARG A 408 -3.87 -18.67 -0.25
N SER A 409 -4.95 -19.14 0.39
CA SER A 409 -5.73 -20.26 -0.14
C SER A 409 -6.49 -19.92 -1.42
N LEU A 410 -6.93 -18.67 -1.57
CA LEU A 410 -7.66 -18.21 -2.75
C LEU A 410 -6.72 -17.81 -3.90
N ALA A 411 -5.55 -17.28 -3.58
CA ALA A 411 -4.63 -16.67 -4.54
C ALA A 411 -3.15 -16.95 -4.21
N PRO A 412 -2.70 -18.23 -4.20
CA PRO A 412 -1.36 -18.60 -3.73
C PRO A 412 -0.23 -17.96 -4.57
N GLY A 413 -0.40 -17.89 -5.90
CA GLY A 413 0.57 -17.25 -6.78
C GLY A 413 0.67 -15.73 -6.55
N SER A 414 -0.47 -15.05 -6.49
CA SER A 414 -0.53 -13.60 -6.29
C SER A 414 -0.02 -13.17 -4.92
N THR A 415 -0.32 -13.94 -3.87
CA THR A 415 0.22 -13.71 -2.52
C THR A 415 1.72 -13.94 -2.45
N SER A 416 2.25 -14.96 -3.14
CA SER A 416 3.70 -15.21 -3.22
C SER A 416 4.44 -14.10 -3.96
N LEU A 417 3.87 -13.61 -5.07
CA LEU A 417 4.41 -12.46 -5.80
C LEU A 417 4.40 -11.18 -4.95
N LEU A 418 3.32 -10.96 -4.19
CA LEU A 418 3.23 -9.82 -3.28
C LEU A 418 4.26 -9.90 -2.15
N ALA A 419 4.49 -11.10 -1.60
CA ALA A 419 5.55 -11.32 -0.62
C ALA A 419 6.91 -10.91 -1.20
N LEU A 420 7.25 -11.37 -2.40
CA LEU A 420 8.48 -10.97 -3.09
C LEU A 420 8.57 -9.46 -3.38
N GLU A 421 7.47 -8.83 -3.81
CA GLU A 421 7.39 -7.39 -4.08
C GLU A 421 7.65 -6.56 -2.83
N TRP A 422 7.22 -7.02 -1.66
CA TRP A 422 7.37 -6.31 -0.39
C TRP A 422 8.63 -6.67 0.37
N GLU A 423 9.11 -7.90 0.25
CA GLU A 423 10.37 -8.34 0.84
C GLU A 423 11.54 -7.54 0.28
N GLN A 424 11.55 -7.18 -1.00
CA GLN A 424 12.66 -6.40 -1.59
C GLN A 424 12.78 -4.98 -0.98
N PRO A 425 11.72 -4.14 -0.91
CA PRO A 425 11.77 -2.84 -0.23
C PRO A 425 12.02 -2.92 1.26
N LEU A 426 11.50 -3.96 1.93
CA LEU A 426 11.70 -4.19 3.38
C LEU A 426 13.09 -4.76 3.69
N ALA A 427 13.73 -5.43 2.72
CA ALA A 427 15.06 -5.99 2.89
C ALA A 427 16.09 -4.90 3.23
N TRP A 428 16.89 -5.21 4.25
CA TRP A 428 17.84 -4.27 4.84
C TRP A 428 18.89 -3.76 3.84
N ASN A 429 19.19 -4.53 2.78
CA ASN A 429 20.22 -4.26 1.80
C ASN A 429 19.81 -3.36 0.64
N THR A 430 18.52 -3.12 0.43
CA THR A 430 18.07 -2.30 -0.69
C THR A 430 18.40 -0.84 -0.38
N PRO A 431 19.34 -0.15 -1.05
CA PRO A 431 19.64 1.24 -0.71
C PRO A 431 18.33 2.02 -0.74
N ALA A 432 17.98 2.70 0.37
CA ALA A 432 16.76 3.48 0.45
C ALA A 432 16.78 4.43 -0.75
N GLN A 433 15.90 4.21 -1.73
CA GLN A 433 15.81 5.12 -2.86
C GLN A 433 15.59 6.50 -2.24
N PRO A 434 16.46 7.48 -2.53
CA PRO A 434 16.30 8.80 -1.94
C PRO A 434 14.92 9.28 -2.36
N ALA A 435 13.99 9.33 -1.40
CA ALA A 435 12.69 9.94 -1.58
C ALA A 435 12.98 11.27 -2.26
N ARG A 436 12.41 11.48 -3.46
CA ARG A 436 12.64 12.68 -4.27
C ARG A 436 12.51 13.86 -3.32
N ARG A 437 13.66 14.41 -2.91
CA ARG A 437 13.70 15.54 -1.99
C ARG A 437 13.12 16.68 -2.80
N GLU A 438 11.84 16.97 -2.58
CA GLU A 438 11.31 18.30 -2.84
C GLU A 438 12.13 19.21 -1.94
N ARG A 439 13.25 19.72 -2.47
CA ARG A 439 13.97 20.81 -1.85
C ARG A 439 12.92 21.92 -1.70
N PRO A 440 12.65 22.38 -0.47
CA PRO A 440 11.97 23.65 -0.31
C PRO A 440 12.75 24.64 -1.17
N ARG A 441 12.10 25.26 -2.16
CA ARG A 441 12.67 26.44 -2.77
C ARG A 441 12.72 27.47 -1.65
N ASP A 442 13.91 27.63 -1.08
CA ASP A 442 14.23 28.81 -0.29
C ASP A 442 13.87 30.01 -1.16
N ARG A 443 12.72 30.62 -0.86
CA ARG A 443 12.48 32.02 -1.15
C ARG A 443 13.52 32.77 -0.34
N ARG A 444 14.70 32.97 -0.93
CA ARG A 444 15.61 34.02 -0.48
C ARG A 444 14.99 35.33 -0.89
N ASP A 445 14.44 35.99 0.12
CA ASP A 445 14.33 37.43 0.14
C ASP A 445 15.68 38.05 -0.19
N ALA A 446 15.61 39.11 -0.99
CA ALA A 446 16.73 39.94 -1.33
C ALA A 446 17.21 40.68 -0.07
N SER A 447 18.48 40.52 0.30
CA SER A 447 19.37 41.59 0.78
C SER A 447 20.73 41.00 1.22
N ASP A 448 21.79 41.63 0.74
CA ASP A 448 23.13 41.77 1.30
C ASP A 448 23.81 40.60 2.04
N SER A 449 24.87 40.07 1.43
CA SER A 449 26.23 40.29 1.95
C SER A 449 27.29 39.62 1.08
N ILE A 450 28.29 40.43 0.75
CA ILE A 450 29.54 40.05 0.09
C ILE A 450 30.36 39.22 1.10
N GLY A 451 30.42 37.90 0.90
CA GLY A 451 31.18 36.98 1.75
C GLY A 451 32.12 36.08 0.94
N ARG A 452 33.42 36.25 1.18
CA ARG A 452 34.59 35.58 0.56
C ARG A 452 34.46 34.06 0.36
N PRO A 453 35.07 33.49 -0.70
CA PRO A 453 35.17 32.04 -0.88
C PRO A 453 36.22 31.42 0.07
N ALA A 454 35.82 30.37 0.78
CA ALA A 454 36.71 29.59 1.63
C ALA A 454 37.73 28.79 0.80
N LYS A 455 39.01 28.91 1.17
CA LYS A 455 40.16 28.23 0.59
C LYS A 455 40.02 26.71 0.71
N ARG A 456 40.15 26.01 -0.42
CA ARG A 456 40.32 24.55 -0.47
C ARG A 456 41.66 24.16 0.15
N ARG A 457 41.64 23.19 1.07
CA ARG A 457 42.82 22.51 1.61
C ARG A 457 43.39 21.55 0.55
N PRO A 458 44.67 21.64 0.17
CA PRO A 458 45.34 20.64 -0.64
C PRO A 458 45.71 19.42 0.22
N GLY A 459 45.51 18.20 -0.27
CA GLY A 459 46.09 16.99 0.35
C GLY A 459 45.17 15.79 0.56
N GLN A 460 43.95 15.76 0.01
CA GLN A 460 43.10 14.56 0.12
C GLN A 460 43.24 13.66 -1.12
N PRO A 461 43.71 12.41 -0.99
CA PRO A 461 43.86 11.49 -2.12
C PRO A 461 42.48 11.10 -2.67
N PRO A 462 42.36 10.88 -4.00
CA PRO A 462 41.09 10.60 -4.64
C PRO A 462 40.57 9.23 -4.20
N GLN A 463 39.56 9.22 -3.33
CA GLN A 463 38.75 8.03 -3.10
C GLN A 463 38.06 7.67 -4.42
N SER A 464 38.39 6.47 -4.92
CA SER A 464 37.70 5.77 -6.00
C SER A 464 36.19 5.89 -5.79
N ARG A 465 35.56 6.79 -6.54
CA ARG A 465 34.10 6.93 -6.59
C ARG A 465 33.57 5.67 -7.21
N ALA A 466 32.87 4.86 -6.41
CA ALA A 466 31.92 3.89 -6.94
C ALA A 466 31.02 4.65 -7.94
N THR A 467 31.11 4.24 -9.21
CA THR A 467 30.38 4.84 -10.32
C THR A 467 28.90 4.82 -9.97
N ALA A 468 28.29 6.00 -9.91
CA ALA A 468 26.87 6.12 -9.57
C ALA A 468 26.04 5.20 -10.51
N PRO A 469 25.00 4.52 -10.00
CA PRO A 469 24.20 3.63 -10.82
C PRO A 469 23.66 4.38 -12.04
N ARG A 470 23.90 3.83 -13.24
CA ARG A 470 23.44 4.42 -14.49
C ARG A 470 21.91 4.36 -14.53
N THR A 471 21.26 5.51 -14.48
CA THR A 471 19.79 5.60 -14.52
C THR A 471 19.28 5.63 -15.95
N ALA A 472 18.03 5.23 -16.19
CA ALA A 472 17.43 5.32 -17.52
C ALA A 472 17.41 6.77 -18.08
N ALA A 473 17.35 7.78 -17.20
CA ALA A 473 17.52 9.18 -17.61
C ALA A 473 18.90 9.44 -18.25
N THR A 474 19.98 8.83 -17.74
CA THR A 474 21.30 8.95 -18.37
C THR A 474 21.38 8.28 -19.73
N LEU A 475 20.68 7.16 -19.94
CA LEU A 475 20.56 6.53 -21.26
C LEU A 475 19.81 7.44 -22.22
N LEU A 476 18.67 8.01 -21.82
CA LEU A 476 17.88 8.89 -22.67
C LEU A 476 18.68 10.12 -23.07
N THR A 477 19.39 10.76 -22.14
CA THR A 477 20.29 11.88 -22.46
C THR A 477 21.42 11.46 -23.39
N ALA A 478 21.97 10.26 -23.25
CA ALA A 478 23.00 9.75 -24.15
C ALA A 478 22.47 9.49 -25.56
N LEU A 479 21.25 8.93 -25.68
CA LEU A 479 20.56 8.72 -26.96
C LEU A 479 20.20 10.05 -27.64
N GLU A 480 19.82 11.08 -26.87
CA GLU A 480 19.55 12.43 -27.39
C GLU A 480 20.83 13.12 -27.88
N ARG A 481 21.93 13.02 -27.12
CA ARG A 481 23.22 13.61 -27.50
C ARG A 481 23.83 12.98 -28.74
N ALA A 482 23.49 11.73 -29.03
CA ALA A 482 23.92 11.03 -30.23
C ALA A 482 23.19 11.49 -31.51
N ASP A 483 22.27 12.45 -31.39
CA ASP A 483 21.56 13.22 -32.43
C ASP A 483 21.23 12.43 -33.72
N ASN A 484 20.07 11.77 -33.72
CA ASN A 484 19.69 10.76 -34.72
C ASN A 484 20.75 9.65 -34.90
N PRO A 485 21.11 8.94 -33.82
CA PRO A 485 21.98 7.79 -33.98
C PRO A 485 21.30 6.80 -34.92
N SER A 486 21.95 6.51 -36.05
CA SER A 486 21.59 5.35 -36.87
C SER A 486 21.55 4.12 -35.96
N GLY A 487 20.69 3.12 -36.28
CA GLY A 487 20.37 2.03 -35.34
C GLY A 487 21.59 1.43 -34.62
N ALA A 488 22.72 1.25 -35.32
CA ALA A 488 23.97 0.75 -34.73
C ALA A 488 24.54 1.63 -33.59
N ALA A 489 24.54 2.97 -33.74
CA ALA A 489 24.99 3.89 -32.71
C ALA A 489 24.03 3.91 -31.51
N ALA A 490 22.72 3.81 -31.74
CA ALA A 490 21.73 3.75 -30.68
C ALA A 490 21.89 2.46 -29.86
N PHE A 491 22.14 1.33 -30.53
CA PHE A 491 22.40 0.05 -29.87
C PHE A 491 23.74 0.02 -29.13
N ALA A 492 24.76 0.73 -29.60
CA ALA A 492 26.02 0.87 -28.85
C ALA A 492 25.79 1.58 -27.50
N VAL A 493 25.01 2.67 -27.50
CA VAL A 493 24.64 3.40 -26.28
C VAL A 493 23.79 2.55 -25.33
N VAL A 494 22.82 1.79 -25.86
CA VAL A 494 22.03 0.84 -25.05
C VAL A 494 22.89 -0.28 -24.48
N ARG A 495 23.79 -0.87 -25.27
CA ARG A 495 24.71 -1.92 -24.80
C ARG A 495 25.62 -1.39 -23.70
N GLU A 496 26.17 -0.19 -23.85
CA GLU A 496 27.01 0.44 -22.83
C GLU A 496 26.24 0.72 -21.53
N HIS A 497 24.96 1.11 -21.64
CA HIS A 497 24.10 1.30 -20.47
C HIS A 497 23.85 -0.02 -19.73
N LEU A 498 23.49 -1.09 -20.46
CA LEU A 498 23.15 -2.39 -19.90
C LEU A 498 24.36 -3.10 -19.29
N THR A 499 25.53 -3.03 -19.95
CA THR A 499 26.80 -3.54 -19.40
C THR A 499 27.24 -2.78 -18.16
N GLY A 500 26.90 -1.48 -18.06
CA GLY A 500 27.13 -0.65 -16.87
C GLY A 500 26.11 -0.82 -15.74
N GLY A 501 25.27 -1.86 -15.77
CA GLY A 501 24.27 -2.15 -14.73
C GLY A 501 23.00 -1.28 -14.81
N GLY A 502 22.74 -0.66 -15.96
CA GLY A 502 21.52 0.08 -16.21
C GLY A 502 20.26 -0.79 -16.21
N GLY A 503 19.11 -0.21 -15.85
CA GLY A 503 17.83 -0.92 -15.79
C GLY A 503 17.25 -1.26 -17.17
N GLY A 504 16.49 -2.35 -17.25
CA GLY A 504 15.92 -2.87 -18.51
C GLY A 504 14.50 -2.38 -18.86
N ASP A 505 13.85 -1.51 -18.08
CA ASP A 505 12.50 -1.01 -18.41
C ASP A 505 12.57 0.42 -18.96
N LEU A 506 12.57 0.56 -20.29
CA LEU A 506 12.53 1.87 -20.95
C LEU A 506 11.12 2.35 -21.22
N ASP A 507 10.11 1.47 -21.24
CA ASP A 507 8.74 1.88 -21.54
C ASP A 507 8.25 2.91 -20.52
N ARG A 508 8.50 2.67 -19.22
CA ARG A 508 8.09 3.57 -18.14
C ARG A 508 8.64 5.00 -18.31
N GLU A 509 9.90 5.12 -18.71
CA GLU A 509 10.59 6.41 -18.86
C GLU A 509 10.21 7.09 -20.19
N LEU A 510 10.04 6.31 -21.25
CA LEU A 510 9.61 6.79 -22.56
C LEU A 510 8.15 7.24 -22.57
N ARG A 511 7.28 6.83 -21.64
CA ARG A 511 5.87 7.29 -21.61
C ARG A 511 5.72 8.81 -21.48
N ASN A 512 6.62 9.47 -20.74
CA ASN A 512 6.53 10.90 -20.44
C ASN A 512 7.62 11.73 -21.15
N HIS A 513 8.36 11.13 -22.07
CA HIS A 513 9.49 11.77 -22.72
C HIS A 513 9.05 12.48 -24.02
N ALA A 514 9.47 13.74 -24.21
CA ALA A 514 9.06 14.54 -25.36
C ALA A 514 9.40 13.90 -26.71
N ARG A 515 10.58 13.25 -26.80
CA ARG A 515 11.08 12.57 -28.02
C ARG A 515 10.81 11.06 -28.03
N ALA A 516 9.90 10.55 -27.22
CA ALA A 516 9.71 9.11 -27.04
C ALA A 516 9.47 8.33 -28.34
N ARG A 517 8.72 8.92 -29.28
CA ARG A 517 8.41 8.29 -30.57
C ARG A 517 9.65 8.13 -31.45
N GLU A 518 10.52 9.15 -31.47
CA GLU A 518 11.78 9.14 -32.22
C GLU A 518 12.76 8.13 -31.63
N ILE A 519 12.90 8.14 -30.31
CA ILE A 519 13.78 7.20 -29.60
C ILE A 519 13.33 5.75 -29.85
N ARG A 520 12.03 5.44 -29.67
CA ARG A 520 11.51 4.10 -29.98
C ARG A 520 11.76 3.70 -31.43
N ARG A 521 11.61 4.63 -32.38
CA ARG A 521 11.90 4.36 -33.81
C ARG A 521 13.38 4.04 -34.03
N SER A 522 14.30 4.78 -33.40
CA SER A 522 15.75 4.54 -33.53
C SER A 522 16.21 3.21 -32.91
N LEU A 523 15.50 2.74 -31.87
CA LEU A 523 15.80 1.49 -31.17
C LEU A 523 15.11 0.26 -31.78
N ARG A 524 14.27 0.41 -32.81
CA ARG A 524 13.67 -0.73 -33.50
C ARG A 524 14.63 -1.25 -34.56
N PRO A 525 15.10 -2.51 -34.47
CA PRO A 525 15.94 -3.09 -35.49
C PRO A 525 15.16 -3.32 -36.80
N PRO A 526 15.84 -3.57 -37.93
CA PRO A 526 15.21 -3.91 -39.20
C PRO A 526 14.29 -5.14 -39.09
N ARG A 527 13.28 -5.27 -39.97
CA ARG A 527 12.29 -6.37 -39.92
C ARG A 527 12.90 -7.79 -39.85
N ARG A 528 14.04 -8.02 -40.51
CA ARG A 528 14.78 -9.31 -40.46
C ARG A 528 15.32 -9.69 -39.08
N GLN A 529 15.30 -8.77 -38.12
CA GLN A 529 15.71 -8.94 -36.72
C GLN A 529 14.50 -8.86 -35.76
N THR A 530 13.29 -8.83 -36.28
CA THR A 530 12.05 -8.79 -35.50
C THR A 530 11.36 -10.13 -35.56
N VAL A 531 11.02 -10.68 -34.40
CA VAL A 531 10.23 -11.91 -34.25
C VAL A 531 8.92 -11.56 -33.55
N THR A 532 7.82 -12.12 -34.05
CA THR A 532 6.51 -11.96 -33.44
C THR A 532 6.14 -13.23 -32.69
N ALA A 533 5.74 -13.10 -31.42
CA ALA A 533 5.11 -14.17 -30.65
C ALA A 533 3.58 -14.02 -30.73
N ASP A 534 2.91 -15.09 -31.16
CA ASP A 534 1.45 -15.11 -31.32
C ASP A 534 0.70 -15.49 -30.02
N ASP A 535 1.41 -16.04 -29.03
CA ASP A 535 0.86 -16.41 -27.72
C ASP A 535 1.28 -15.38 -26.64
N ALA A 536 0.35 -15.04 -25.75
CA ALA A 536 0.61 -14.21 -24.57
C ALA A 536 1.51 -14.91 -23.54
N ARG A 537 1.52 -16.25 -23.53
CA ARG A 537 2.31 -17.08 -22.63
C ARG A 537 3.57 -17.56 -23.35
N PHE A 538 4.66 -16.81 -23.22
CA PHE A 538 5.96 -17.20 -23.76
C PHE A 538 7.06 -17.08 -22.71
N ASN A 539 8.08 -17.92 -22.87
CA ASN A 539 9.32 -17.94 -22.09
C ASN A 539 10.52 -18.07 -23.05
N TRP A 540 11.74 -18.21 -22.52
CA TRP A 540 12.94 -18.33 -23.37
C TRP A 540 13.06 -19.67 -24.12
N ASP A 541 12.21 -20.65 -23.80
CA ASP A 541 12.13 -21.94 -24.52
C ASP A 541 11.08 -21.91 -25.64
N SER A 542 10.26 -20.85 -25.72
CA SER A 542 9.26 -20.68 -26.77
C SER A 542 9.94 -20.39 -28.12
N GLU A 543 9.41 -20.93 -29.21
CA GLU A 543 10.00 -20.84 -30.55
C GLU A 543 10.38 -19.39 -30.95
N ALA A 544 9.45 -18.44 -30.75
CA ALA A 544 9.70 -17.03 -31.05
C ALA A 544 10.84 -16.41 -30.21
N ALA A 545 10.97 -16.81 -28.95
CA ALA A 545 12.02 -16.32 -28.06
C ALA A 545 13.38 -16.93 -28.42
N VAL A 546 13.43 -18.23 -28.73
CA VAL A 546 14.63 -18.93 -29.23
C VAL A 546 15.12 -18.27 -30.53
N GLN A 547 14.20 -17.96 -31.46
CA GLN A 547 14.55 -17.27 -32.69
C GLN A 547 15.07 -15.85 -32.42
N ALA A 548 14.45 -15.09 -31.51
CA ALA A 548 14.92 -13.76 -31.13
C ALA A 548 16.32 -13.81 -30.50
N VAL A 549 16.61 -14.81 -29.66
CA VAL A 549 17.94 -15.05 -29.09
C VAL A 549 18.98 -15.34 -30.18
N ALA A 550 18.65 -16.21 -31.14
CA ALA A 550 19.54 -16.52 -32.25
C ALA A 550 19.85 -15.28 -33.10
N LEU A 551 18.84 -14.46 -33.40
CA LEU A 551 19.01 -13.20 -34.12
C LEU A 551 19.82 -12.18 -33.32
N ALA A 552 19.60 -12.07 -32.01
CA ALA A 552 20.36 -11.16 -31.14
C ALA A 552 21.84 -11.56 -31.09
N ARG A 553 22.15 -12.86 -31.01
CA ARG A 553 23.54 -13.36 -31.09
C ARG A 553 24.17 -13.13 -32.46
N ARG A 554 23.41 -13.29 -33.55
CA ARG A 554 23.92 -13.11 -34.92
C ARG A 554 24.17 -11.64 -35.29
N TYR A 555 23.28 -10.75 -34.87
CA TYR A 555 23.27 -9.35 -35.32
C TYR A 555 23.57 -8.35 -34.18
N GLY A 556 23.80 -8.83 -32.97
CA GLY A 556 24.00 -8.03 -31.77
C GLY A 556 22.71 -7.53 -31.11
N VAL A 557 21.57 -7.59 -31.81
CA VAL A 557 20.26 -7.16 -31.33
C VAL A 557 19.11 -7.86 -32.08
N ALA A 558 17.99 -8.10 -31.40
CA ALA A 558 16.73 -8.52 -31.98
C ALA A 558 15.54 -7.89 -31.23
N LEU A 559 14.38 -7.86 -31.87
CA LEU A 559 13.12 -7.40 -31.27
C LEU A 559 12.14 -8.56 -31.18
N LEU A 560 11.73 -8.93 -29.97
CA LEU A 560 10.61 -9.83 -29.73
C LEU A 560 9.35 -8.98 -29.49
N ALA A 561 8.40 -9.04 -30.42
CA ALA A 561 7.12 -8.35 -30.33
C ALA A 561 6.02 -9.37 -30.04
N CYS A 562 5.07 -9.03 -29.18
CA CYS A 562 3.89 -9.86 -28.95
C CYS A 562 2.64 -8.96 -28.95
N ASP A 563 1.62 -9.38 -29.69
CA ASP A 563 0.40 -8.60 -29.89
C ASP A 563 -0.82 -9.51 -29.75
N VAL A 564 -1.56 -9.35 -28.65
CA VAL A 564 -2.61 -10.28 -28.22
C VAL A 564 -3.91 -9.51 -27.90
N PRO A 565 -5.06 -10.19 -27.86
CA PRO A 565 -6.30 -9.61 -27.33
C PRO A 565 -6.09 -8.98 -25.93
N LEU A 566 -6.86 -7.95 -25.60
CA LEU A 566 -6.73 -7.28 -24.29
C LEU A 566 -6.99 -8.22 -23.10
N SER A 567 -7.82 -9.26 -23.29
CA SER A 567 -8.07 -10.31 -22.29
C SER A 567 -6.79 -10.97 -21.79
N ASP A 568 -5.79 -11.09 -22.65
CA ASP A 568 -4.57 -11.87 -22.39
C ASP A 568 -3.41 -10.96 -21.95
N LYS A 569 -3.69 -9.67 -21.72
CA LYS A 569 -2.70 -8.67 -21.32
C LYS A 569 -1.98 -9.04 -20.02
N LEU A 570 -2.68 -9.65 -19.06
CA LEU A 570 -2.07 -10.03 -17.79
C LEU A 570 -1.02 -11.13 -17.99
N ASP A 571 -1.34 -12.13 -18.79
CA ASP A 571 -0.43 -13.22 -19.17
C ASP A 571 0.76 -12.67 -19.96
N LEU A 572 0.51 -11.78 -20.93
CA LEU A 572 1.58 -11.08 -21.67
C LEU A 572 2.52 -10.32 -20.72
N ASN A 573 1.98 -9.58 -19.76
CA ASN A 573 2.80 -8.82 -18.79
C ASN A 573 3.56 -9.75 -17.83
N ALA A 574 3.06 -10.94 -17.55
CA ALA A 574 3.76 -11.94 -16.75
C ALA A 574 4.93 -12.53 -17.55
N SER A 575 4.70 -12.92 -18.81
CA SER A 575 5.73 -13.43 -19.74
C SER A 575 6.87 -12.43 -19.95
N VAL A 576 6.55 -11.16 -20.23
CA VAL A 576 7.55 -10.10 -20.40
C VAL A 576 8.42 -9.92 -19.15
N ARG A 577 7.80 -9.90 -17.95
CA ARG A 577 8.53 -9.81 -16.68
C ARG A 577 9.39 -11.05 -16.43
N HIS A 578 8.85 -12.23 -16.65
CA HIS A 578 9.57 -13.49 -16.49
C HIS A 578 10.83 -13.50 -17.39
N CYS A 579 10.68 -13.18 -18.68
CA CYS A 579 11.77 -13.11 -19.63
C CYS A 579 12.81 -12.03 -19.28
N ALA A 580 12.39 -10.86 -18.79
CA ALA A 580 13.31 -9.82 -18.34
C ALA A 580 14.16 -10.23 -17.12
N HIS A 581 13.59 -11.02 -16.20
CA HIS A 581 14.29 -11.53 -15.01
C HIS A 581 15.17 -12.75 -15.29
N HIS A 582 14.73 -13.68 -16.13
CA HIS A 582 15.41 -14.94 -16.43
C HIS A 582 16.14 -14.89 -17.77
N ARG A 583 16.84 -13.79 -18.05
CA ARG A 583 17.52 -13.59 -19.34
C ARG A 583 18.57 -14.68 -19.63
N PRO A 584 18.72 -15.12 -20.89
CA PRO A 584 19.78 -16.04 -21.26
C PRO A 584 21.17 -15.45 -20.99
N GLU A 585 22.14 -16.30 -20.69
CA GLU A 585 23.52 -15.88 -20.44
C GLU A 585 24.10 -15.12 -21.64
N GLY A 586 24.81 -14.03 -21.34
CA GLY A 586 25.40 -13.14 -22.33
C GLY A 586 24.43 -12.17 -23.01
N LEU A 587 23.14 -12.19 -22.65
CA LEU A 587 22.14 -11.28 -23.20
C LEU A 587 21.59 -10.32 -22.13
N ALA A 588 21.18 -9.16 -22.58
CA ALA A 588 20.36 -8.21 -21.83
C ALA A 588 19.02 -8.02 -22.54
N VAL A 589 17.99 -7.70 -21.75
CA VAL A 589 16.61 -7.61 -22.22
C VAL A 589 16.06 -6.26 -21.80
N VAL A 590 15.46 -5.54 -22.75
CA VAL A 590 14.92 -4.21 -22.53
C VAL A 590 13.48 -4.12 -23.01
N THR A 591 12.55 -3.71 -22.15
CA THR A 591 11.17 -3.43 -22.57
C THR A 591 11.09 -2.05 -23.22
N LEU A 592 10.80 -2.02 -24.52
CA LEU A 592 10.75 -0.79 -25.32
C LEU A 592 9.37 -0.14 -25.32
N ALA A 593 8.32 -0.96 -25.35
CA ALA A 593 6.93 -0.51 -25.34
C ALA A 593 6.01 -1.56 -24.71
N SER A 594 5.00 -1.10 -23.97
CA SER A 594 3.85 -1.88 -23.54
C SER A 594 2.58 -1.01 -23.69
N THR A 595 1.82 -1.25 -24.76
CA THR A 595 0.70 -0.38 -25.17
C THR A 595 -0.59 -1.14 -25.33
N VAL A 596 -1.71 -0.51 -24.99
CA VAL A 596 -3.06 -0.98 -25.35
C VAL A 596 -3.59 -0.09 -26.45
N TYR A 597 -4.13 -0.67 -27.51
CA TYR A 597 -4.67 0.06 -28.64
C TYR A 597 -5.96 -0.60 -29.16
N ARG A 598 -6.75 0.16 -29.91
CA ARG A 598 -7.97 -0.35 -30.56
C ARG A 598 -7.63 -0.70 -32.01
N SER A 599 -8.00 -1.91 -32.42
CA SER A 599 -7.87 -2.43 -33.79
C SER A 599 -9.25 -2.82 -34.33
N GLU A 600 -9.31 -3.21 -35.60
CA GLU A 600 -10.51 -3.80 -36.20
C GLU A 600 -10.94 -5.09 -35.48
N ARG A 601 -9.99 -5.82 -34.88
CA ARG A 601 -10.21 -7.04 -34.09
C ARG A 601 -10.52 -6.76 -32.61
N GLY A 602 -10.91 -5.53 -32.26
CA GLY A 602 -11.18 -5.10 -30.88
C GLY A 602 -9.97 -4.49 -30.17
N GLN A 603 -10.04 -4.43 -28.84
CA GLN A 603 -8.94 -3.91 -28.02
C GLN A 603 -7.81 -4.95 -27.92
N ARG A 604 -6.58 -4.52 -28.18
CA ARG A 604 -5.38 -5.36 -28.18
C ARG A 604 -4.30 -4.79 -27.28
N ALA A 605 -3.48 -5.67 -26.72
CA ALA A 605 -2.30 -5.33 -25.95
C ALA A 605 -1.05 -5.76 -26.72
N LYS A 606 -0.09 -4.85 -26.84
CA LYS A 606 1.18 -5.09 -27.54
C LYS A 606 2.37 -4.77 -26.65
N SER A 607 3.32 -5.68 -26.58
CA SER A 607 4.61 -5.50 -25.89
C SER A 607 5.76 -5.71 -26.87
N GLU A 608 6.82 -4.91 -26.73
CA GLU A 608 8.04 -4.96 -27.54
C GLU A 608 9.26 -5.08 -26.62
N MET A 609 10.01 -6.18 -26.74
CA MET A 609 11.21 -6.49 -25.97
C MET A 609 12.43 -6.50 -26.89
N LEU A 610 13.41 -5.65 -26.60
CA LEU A 610 14.69 -5.63 -27.28
C LEU A 610 15.64 -6.61 -26.57
N VAL A 611 16.15 -7.59 -27.32
CA VAL A 611 17.14 -8.56 -26.85
C VAL A 611 18.51 -8.13 -27.40
N VAL A 612 19.45 -7.84 -26.50
CA VAL A 612 20.75 -7.25 -26.84
C VAL A 612 21.86 -8.20 -26.42
N ASP A 613 22.76 -8.55 -27.34
CA ASP A 613 23.98 -9.28 -26.99
C ASP A 613 24.97 -8.35 -26.29
N ILE A 614 25.31 -8.69 -25.06
CA ILE A 614 26.25 -7.97 -24.20
C ILE A 614 27.55 -8.75 -23.98
N ALA A 615 27.60 -10.05 -24.29
CA ALA A 615 28.82 -10.84 -24.26
C ALA A 615 29.78 -10.41 -25.38
N GLY A 616 29.23 -9.80 -26.43
CA GLY A 616 30.01 -9.21 -27.51
C GLY A 616 30.75 -10.28 -28.27
N SER A 617 30.06 -10.97 -29.18
CA SER A 617 30.80 -11.63 -30.25
C SER A 617 31.59 -10.55 -30.99
N ARG A 618 32.92 -10.56 -30.83
CA ARG A 618 33.86 -9.95 -31.77
C ARG A 618 33.79 -10.69 -33.12
N THR A 619 32.62 -10.77 -33.73
CA THR A 619 32.52 -11.05 -35.14
C THR A 619 32.78 -9.72 -35.83
N ALA A 620 33.99 -9.60 -36.37
CA ALA A 620 34.37 -8.49 -37.24
C ALA A 620 33.25 -8.26 -38.27
N PRO A 621 32.99 -7.01 -38.69
CA PRO A 621 32.04 -6.75 -39.75
C PRO A 621 32.45 -7.59 -40.96
N VAL A 622 31.59 -8.53 -41.34
CA VAL A 622 31.71 -9.23 -42.62
C VAL A 622 31.73 -8.14 -43.68
N ARG A 623 32.92 -7.89 -44.24
CA ARG A 623 33.09 -6.99 -45.37
C ARG A 623 32.20 -7.52 -46.49
N GLY A 624 31.42 -6.62 -47.06
CA GLY A 624 30.53 -6.89 -48.18
C GLY A 624 31.27 -7.55 -49.33
N GLY A 625 30.60 -8.52 -49.90
CA GLY A 625 31.04 -9.32 -51.04
C GLY A 625 30.09 -10.50 -51.12
N ASP A 626 28.90 -10.25 -51.65
CA ASP A 626 28.30 -11.11 -52.67
C ASP A 626 27.06 -10.42 -53.26
N GLU A 627 27.06 -10.43 -54.59
CA GLU A 627 26.15 -9.79 -55.53
C GLU A 627 24.68 -10.22 -55.35
N PRO A 628 23.72 -9.37 -55.77
CA PRO A 628 22.32 -9.78 -55.90
C PRO A 628 22.16 -10.63 -57.17
N PRO A 629 21.45 -11.77 -57.16
CA PRO A 629 20.98 -12.34 -58.41
C PRO A 629 19.80 -11.52 -58.92
N ALA A 630 19.84 -11.27 -60.22
CA ALA A 630 18.92 -10.48 -61.01
C ALA A 630 17.48 -11.01 -60.99
N ASP A 631 16.57 -10.09 -61.26
CA ASP A 631 15.22 -10.33 -61.76
C ASP A 631 15.25 -11.30 -62.95
N ASP A 632 14.36 -12.31 -62.98
CA ASP A 632 13.46 -12.50 -64.12
C ASP A 632 12.32 -13.50 -63.80
N GLU A 633 11.24 -13.35 -64.59
CA GLU A 633 10.09 -14.24 -64.79
C GLU A 633 8.85 -14.07 -63.88
N SER A 634 7.99 -13.16 -64.34
CA SER A 634 6.53 -13.34 -64.33
C SER A 634 6.14 -14.66 -65.03
N PRO A 635 4.97 -15.27 -64.72
CA PRO A 635 3.86 -15.00 -65.64
C PRO A 635 2.43 -15.01 -65.04
N ALA A 636 1.57 -14.35 -65.81
CA ALA A 636 0.19 -14.71 -66.18
C ALA A 636 -0.96 -14.61 -65.16
N HIS A 637 -1.78 -13.59 -65.45
CA HIS A 637 -3.24 -13.57 -65.39
C HIS A 637 -3.95 -14.93 -65.46
N HIS A 638 -4.86 -15.17 -64.53
CA HIS A 638 -6.10 -15.90 -64.80
C HIS A 638 -7.29 -15.25 -64.07
N GLU A 639 -8.35 -15.03 -64.84
CA GLU A 639 -9.66 -14.49 -64.49
C GLU A 639 -10.45 -15.36 -63.47
N PRO A 640 -11.51 -14.79 -62.85
CA PRO A 640 -12.32 -15.49 -61.85
C PRO A 640 -13.47 -16.29 -62.49
N LEU A 641 -13.64 -17.55 -62.05
CA LEU A 641 -14.84 -18.34 -62.33
C LEU A 641 -15.79 -18.34 -61.13
N SER A 642 -16.90 -17.61 -61.29
CA SER A 642 -18.28 -18.09 -61.19
C SER A 642 -18.63 -19.26 -60.26
N ASN A 643 -19.54 -18.97 -59.31
CA ASN A 643 -20.72 -19.74 -58.86
C ASN A 643 -20.66 -21.28 -58.79
N GLN A 644 -20.70 -21.82 -57.56
CA GLN A 644 -21.58 -22.92 -57.11
C GLN A 644 -21.87 -22.68 -55.61
N GLN A 645 -23.06 -22.21 -55.21
CA GLN A 645 -24.24 -23.00 -54.80
C GLN A 645 -23.93 -24.19 -53.88
N GLU A 646 -24.28 -24.06 -52.58
CA GLU A 646 -25.03 -25.02 -51.72
C GLU A 646 -24.83 -24.66 -50.22
N PRO A 647 -25.69 -25.11 -49.28
CA PRO A 647 -27.10 -24.75 -49.19
C PRO A 647 -27.48 -24.18 -47.81
N ASP A 648 -28.67 -23.61 -47.78
CA ASP A 648 -29.43 -23.16 -46.63
C ASP A 648 -29.68 -24.31 -45.62
N ILE A 649 -29.20 -24.15 -44.38
CA ILE A 649 -29.67 -24.93 -43.22
C ILE A 649 -30.09 -23.94 -42.13
N ARG A 650 -31.25 -23.32 -42.35
CA ARG A 650 -32.15 -22.90 -41.28
C ARG A 650 -33.07 -24.07 -40.93
N GLY A 651 -32.96 -24.58 -39.72
CA GLY A 651 -34.00 -25.42 -39.14
C GLY A 651 -33.52 -26.32 -38.01
N ARG A 652 -34.16 -26.15 -36.83
CA ARG A 652 -34.13 -27.01 -35.64
C ARG A 652 -32.98 -26.76 -34.64
N ARG A 653 -33.31 -25.98 -33.61
CA ARG A 653 -33.30 -26.41 -32.20
C ARG A 653 -33.79 -25.24 -31.32
N ALA A 654 -35.10 -25.03 -31.36
CA ALA A 654 -35.85 -24.72 -30.15
C ALA A 654 -36.28 -26.08 -29.57
N ASP A 655 -36.36 -26.17 -28.24
CA ASP A 655 -36.66 -27.37 -27.43
C ASP A 655 -35.43 -28.16 -26.97
N GLU A 656 -34.73 -27.63 -25.95
CA GLU A 656 -34.06 -28.41 -24.89
C GLU A 656 -33.40 -27.45 -23.86
N GLU A 657 -34.19 -26.81 -23.00
CA GLU A 657 -33.74 -26.44 -21.63
C GLU A 657 -34.93 -26.02 -20.76
N ALA A 658 -35.91 -26.91 -20.66
CA ALA A 658 -36.84 -26.97 -19.54
C ALA A 658 -36.54 -28.23 -18.73
N ALA A 659 -35.37 -28.27 -18.10
CA ALA A 659 -35.01 -29.14 -16.96
C ALA A 659 -33.56 -28.86 -16.54
N ARG A 660 -33.34 -27.78 -15.79
CA ARG A 660 -32.23 -27.62 -14.83
C ARG A 660 -32.53 -26.46 -13.88
#